data_AF-A0A0F4GGS6-F1
#
_entry.id   AF-A0A0F4GGS6-F1
#
_cell.length_a   1.000
_cell.length_b   1.000
_cell.length_c   1.000
_cell.angle_alpha   90.00
_cell.angle_beta   90.00
_cell.angle_gamma   90.00
#
_symmetry.space_group_name_H-M   'P 1'
#
loop_
_entity.id
_entity.type
_entity.pdbx_description
1 polymer ?
#
loop_
_entity_poly.entity_id
_entity_poly.type
_entity_poly.pdbx_seq_one_letter_code
_entity_poly.pdbx_strand_id
1 'polypeptide(L)'
;MRCQPIVPLLAASSTYALPELSLSKRDRHNNGATTHYARSVGLNKRADTVSSNIFDVESWSFGGAYYTNVSVGTPPQLQTVILDTGSSDLYFDSSSAETCQTSGPESCQGGTFDKTKSDTYNEFEASPAFNTSFGDGSTAVGPYGQDMIGIGDVVVSPVQFGLAEEVDTSTGYSIGLLGLGYSTNEAVSRTTDFYENLPEVLARSGEINSRLYSIYLNDADANTGTILFGGIDKTKYKGDLTTLNLIPAAFGDGQSTGIVNQFITTVTGASATVNGRTKELWSGGRDGVSAYSSNNALPVLLDTGSTAWSIPSSIFNNLILPQFPYVDRQGLCPCSHASSSDSLTLEFGGKVSIDIAARQFIVPVINSTTREPVPYSRSEDACAFLLVPTDPSSSGSLYEPIGDAILRSMYVVFDLDNGQVSIAQANVNSTDAPDIVAVAAGPTGVAEAVSGVSTAPSNTWSIAPEVPGATSAFTVVTAATPLGTATGVGAVPASAQVEGQEEGGSSTSSGGKGGKSKGAAAGRVSMGSIELNVLCGLAIWLVAFGYNESKRLEERCLHFDMAALRRAAARSVNRAEEDILSLTKLAEGGFNRVFEMTMQDGLKVIARLPYPSTQPKRLATASEVAIMRFVGSHGIPTPAVYGYSTESENAVGSEYILMEKVSGRCLADVWFELSDSQRLKVLGEIVDLEVKLFNIDFPAYGSIYRNVDLPDEFDRVQIGQREGRFCVGPDVSLKHWFGTRSHLDFKRGPSTTPLAALQGAAEKEAMWLRTHGRPRLPFDREFREMFDYQKTDPKEHLRALEAYLHVAPYIMPSEKWLHRPILRHPDLTPNNIFVDEDYRITGIIDWQHASVLPLFLHAGIPKFFQNYGDLQSEDLAKPEPPSPDDLDEDDYRKDLELYRLRHTHYYYVAATATKLKVHWKAMTHDRGLFRRKIYEHAAEPWEGNSIPLRAALVQMMSEWPVLGDPNVACSIDYSEAEVDDIMRKASAQEEMDRQMAILRDAIGVTSDGWMPCEDYGDAVDRAAEMKQIALRDADDEVEREMIRAHWPFDDFDEDS
;
A
#
# COMPACT_ATOMS: atom_id res chain seq x y z
N MET A 1 -10.81 42.17 -32.41
CA MET A 1 -12.06 42.22 -31.61
C MET A 1 -12.00 41.03 -30.67
N ARG A 2 -12.03 41.32 -29.37
CA ARG A 2 -12.50 40.49 -28.23
C ARG A 2 -12.04 39.02 -28.23
N CYS A 3 -11.11 38.68 -27.33
CA CYS A 3 -11.42 38.22 -25.97
C CYS A 3 -12.34 36.99 -26.01
N GLN A 4 -12.03 35.85 -25.42
CA GLN A 4 -10.93 35.48 -24.55
C GLN A 4 -10.97 33.94 -24.46
N PRO A 5 -9.81 33.30 -24.26
CA PRO A 5 -9.67 31.86 -24.35
C PRO A 5 -9.56 31.18 -22.97
N ILE A 6 -9.87 29.87 -22.96
CA ILE A 6 -9.09 28.77 -22.36
C ILE A 6 -9.00 28.70 -20.83
N VAL A 7 -9.78 27.77 -20.30
CA VAL A 7 -9.53 26.99 -19.09
C VAL A 7 -8.68 25.78 -19.50
N PRO A 8 -7.56 25.48 -18.82
CA PRO A 8 -7.07 24.11 -18.73
C PRO A 8 -6.96 23.68 -17.27
N LEU A 9 -7.57 22.53 -17.00
CA LEU A 9 -7.55 21.79 -15.75
C LEU A 9 -6.52 20.65 -15.88
N LEU A 10 -6.02 20.20 -14.73
CA LEU A 10 -5.32 18.93 -14.44
C LEU A 10 -3.80 18.90 -14.66
N ALA A 11 -3.09 19.08 -13.53
CA ALA A 11 -1.79 18.50 -13.24
C ALA A 11 -1.94 17.77 -11.89
N ALA A 12 -1.68 16.46 -11.88
CA ALA A 12 -1.52 15.66 -10.66
C ALA A 12 -0.02 15.51 -10.42
N SER A 13 0.41 15.88 -9.22
CA SER A 13 1.78 15.80 -8.74
C SER A 13 2.08 14.43 -8.15
N SER A 14 3.36 14.07 -8.21
CA SER A 14 4.02 12.92 -7.60
C SER A 14 4.90 13.41 -6.45
N THR A 15 4.73 12.88 -5.25
CA THR A 15 5.63 13.10 -4.11
C THR A 15 6.83 12.17 -4.17
N TYR A 16 8.00 12.80 -4.28
CA TYR A 16 9.29 12.16 -4.11
C TYR A 16 9.50 11.84 -2.62
N ALA A 17 9.29 10.59 -2.22
CA ALA A 17 9.96 10.06 -1.04
C ALA A 17 11.44 9.82 -1.39
N LEU A 18 12.34 10.45 -0.64
CA LEU A 18 13.78 10.21 -0.69
C LEU A 18 14.10 8.73 -0.40
N PRO A 19 14.93 8.04 -1.20
CA PRO A 19 15.44 6.72 -0.84
C PRO A 19 16.40 6.81 0.35
N GLU A 20 16.45 5.75 1.16
CA GLU A 20 17.21 5.60 2.40
C GLU A 20 18.62 6.24 2.37
N LEU A 21 18.70 7.46 2.90
CA LEU A 21 19.93 8.11 3.35
C LEU A 21 19.70 8.54 4.79
N SER A 22 19.96 7.63 5.72
CA SER A 22 19.95 7.90 7.16
C SER A 22 20.54 9.29 7.47
N LEU A 23 19.86 10.03 8.34
CA LEU A 23 20.26 11.31 8.91
C LEU A 23 20.44 11.13 10.42
N SER A 24 21.63 10.76 10.88
CA SER A 24 22.03 11.19 12.24
C SER A 24 22.71 12.56 12.21
N LYS A 25 22.98 13.13 13.37
CA LYS A 25 23.74 14.36 13.54
C LYS A 25 25.03 14.01 14.28
N ARG A 26 26.17 14.57 13.85
CA ARG A 26 27.48 14.27 14.43
C ARG A 26 27.91 15.48 15.21
N ASP A 27 28.23 15.21 16.47
CA ASP A 27 29.40 15.78 17.13
C ASP A 27 30.51 16.11 16.12
N ARG A 28 30.72 17.41 15.87
CA ARG A 28 32.05 17.86 15.44
C ARG A 28 32.45 19.15 16.14
N HIS A 29 33.43 18.95 17.03
CA HIS A 29 34.45 19.91 17.41
C HIS A 29 33.97 21.14 18.22
N ASN A 30 33.75 20.91 19.51
CA ASN A 30 34.43 21.77 20.48
C ASN A 30 35.77 21.13 20.84
N ASN A 31 36.81 21.54 20.11
CA ASN A 31 38.18 21.38 20.57
C ASN A 31 38.33 22.09 21.92
N GLY A 32 38.43 21.31 23.00
CA GLY A 32 39.03 21.72 24.26
C GLY A 32 38.47 22.99 24.90
N ALA A 33 37.30 22.88 25.53
CA ALA A 33 36.99 23.63 26.75
C ALA A 33 35.78 22.99 27.46
N THR A 34 36.06 22.22 28.50
CA THR A 34 35.10 22.01 29.59
C THR A 34 34.68 23.38 30.14
N THR A 35 33.41 23.74 29.99
CA THR A 35 32.74 24.63 30.93
C THR A 35 31.40 24.02 31.32
N HIS A 36 31.43 23.38 32.49
CA HIS A 36 30.28 23.09 33.33
C HIS A 36 29.30 24.28 33.38
N TYR A 37 28.05 24.08 32.94
CA TYR A 37 26.88 24.67 33.58
C TYR A 37 25.73 23.68 33.53
N ALA A 38 25.78 22.71 34.45
CA ALA A 38 24.58 22.09 34.95
C ALA A 38 23.78 23.15 35.71
N ARG A 39 22.54 23.40 35.28
CA ARG A 39 21.48 23.79 36.19
C ARG A 39 20.32 22.82 35.95
N SER A 40 20.18 21.89 36.88
CA SER A 40 18.88 21.30 37.18
C SER A 40 17.84 22.41 37.18
N VAL A 41 16.81 22.30 36.35
CA VAL A 41 15.55 23.00 36.63
C VAL A 41 15.13 22.52 38.00
N GLY A 42 15.18 23.41 38.99
CA GLY A 42 14.59 23.13 40.29
C GLY A 42 13.10 22.95 40.05
N LEU A 43 12.63 21.69 40.09
CA LEU A 43 11.21 21.35 40.12
C LEU A 43 10.63 21.92 41.43
N ASN A 44 10.17 23.16 41.38
CA ASN A 44 9.22 23.63 42.37
C ASN A 44 7.87 23.11 41.91
N LYS A 45 7.34 22.07 42.57
CA LYS A 45 5.92 21.77 42.53
C LYS A 45 5.17 23.06 42.88
N ARG A 46 4.56 23.70 41.89
CA ARG A 46 3.42 24.56 42.14
C ARG A 46 2.20 23.64 42.17
N ALA A 47 1.21 23.95 43.01
CA ALA A 47 -0.06 23.23 42.94
C ALA A 47 -0.58 23.30 41.49
N ASP A 48 -1.14 22.20 41.00
CA ASP A 48 -1.91 22.14 39.76
C ASP A 48 -1.10 22.19 38.44
N THR A 49 0.16 21.73 38.44
CA THR A 49 0.99 21.54 37.22
C THR A 49 1.87 20.30 37.30
N VAL A 50 2.12 19.62 36.17
CA VAL A 50 3.04 18.46 36.05
C VAL A 50 4.04 18.70 34.92
N SER A 51 5.34 18.48 35.16
CA SER A 51 6.39 18.73 34.16
C SER A 51 7.22 17.47 33.89
N SER A 52 7.56 17.26 32.62
CA SER A 52 8.54 16.25 32.20
C SER A 52 9.52 16.85 31.19
N ASN A 53 10.78 16.41 31.28
CA ASN A 53 11.76 16.70 30.24
C ASN A 53 11.43 15.87 29.00
N ILE A 54 11.63 16.47 27.84
CA ILE A 54 11.57 15.79 26.55
C ILE A 54 12.99 15.80 25.98
N PHE A 55 13.37 14.77 25.24
CA PHE A 55 14.68 14.68 24.61
C PHE A 55 14.56 14.31 23.14
N ASP A 56 15.48 14.84 22.34
CA ASP A 56 15.67 14.46 20.93
C ASP A 56 16.78 13.40 20.88
N VAL A 57 16.54 12.29 20.21
CA VAL A 57 17.50 11.17 20.09
C VAL A 57 18.03 11.14 18.65
N GLU A 58 19.26 11.60 18.47
CA GLU A 58 19.90 11.78 17.15
C GLU A 58 20.12 10.49 16.34
N SER A 59 19.80 9.29 16.85
CA SER A 59 20.22 8.02 16.24
C SER A 59 19.15 7.17 15.55
N TRP A 60 17.86 7.53 15.50
CA TRP A 60 16.82 6.51 15.25
C TRP A 60 15.75 6.70 14.16
N SER A 61 15.68 7.80 13.40
CA SER A 61 15.00 7.81 12.08
C SER A 61 15.24 9.15 11.35
N PHE A 62 14.69 9.31 10.14
CA PHE A 62 14.76 10.51 9.30
C PHE A 62 14.23 11.74 10.03
N GLY A 63 15.13 12.43 10.73
CA GLY A 63 14.86 13.54 11.63
C GLY A 63 14.11 13.11 12.89
N GLY A 64 14.61 13.58 14.03
CA GLY A 64 14.21 13.09 15.35
C GLY A 64 12.71 13.19 15.62
N ALA A 65 12.25 12.33 16.52
CA ALA A 65 11.02 12.52 17.28
C ALA A 65 11.40 12.99 18.69
N TYR A 66 10.41 13.53 19.40
CA TYR A 66 10.59 13.95 20.77
C TYR A 66 10.08 12.89 21.74
N TYR A 67 10.94 12.49 22.67
CA TYR A 67 10.64 11.39 23.58
C TYR A 67 10.51 11.86 25.02
N THR A 68 9.70 11.17 25.81
CA THR A 68 9.60 11.36 27.25
C THR A 68 9.71 10.02 27.97
N ASN A 69 10.21 10.05 29.20
CA ASN A 69 10.26 8.88 30.05
C ASN A 69 8.99 8.78 30.91
N VAL A 70 8.43 7.58 30.94
CA VAL A 70 7.30 7.23 31.80
C VAL A 70 7.61 5.93 32.54
N SER A 71 6.89 5.64 33.61
CA SER A 71 6.96 4.34 34.28
C SER A 71 5.61 3.66 34.31
N VAL A 72 5.54 2.35 34.10
CA VAL A 72 4.30 1.57 34.11
C VAL A 72 4.38 0.40 35.11
N GLY A 73 3.31 0.18 35.87
CA GLY A 73 3.13 -1.00 36.72
C GLY A 73 3.73 -0.99 38.12
N THR A 74 3.58 -2.12 38.83
CA THR A 74 4.08 -2.33 40.20
C THR A 74 4.88 -3.63 40.34
N PRO A 75 6.20 -3.60 40.58
CA PRO A 75 7.04 -2.41 40.67
C PRO A 75 7.12 -1.63 39.34
N PRO A 76 7.42 -0.31 39.38
CA PRO A 76 7.50 0.51 38.17
C PRO A 76 8.55 0.02 37.17
N GLN A 77 8.13 -0.13 35.91
CA GLN A 77 8.98 -0.47 34.76
C GLN A 77 9.17 0.78 33.90
N LEU A 78 10.41 1.23 33.71
CA LEU A 78 10.73 2.46 32.97
C LEU A 78 10.58 2.23 31.47
N GLN A 79 9.90 3.16 30.80
CA GLN A 79 9.68 3.17 29.35
C GLN A 79 10.04 4.55 28.80
N THR A 80 10.49 4.58 27.56
CA THR A 80 10.66 5.76 26.74
C THR A 80 9.61 5.71 25.65
N VAL A 81 8.85 6.78 25.50
CA VAL A 81 7.74 6.87 24.53
C VAL A 81 7.86 8.13 23.67
N ILE A 82 7.42 8.03 22.42
CA ILE A 82 7.26 9.15 21.49
C ILE A 82 6.15 10.06 22.02
N LEU A 83 6.37 11.38 21.95
CA LEU A 83 5.39 12.39 22.32
C LEU A 83 4.66 12.86 21.07
N ASP A 84 3.37 12.56 20.98
CA ASP A 84 2.62 12.75 19.74
C ASP A 84 1.32 13.54 20.00
N THR A 85 1.22 14.74 19.42
CA THR A 85 0.00 15.56 19.46
C THR A 85 -0.97 15.24 18.31
N GLY A 86 -0.55 14.48 17.29
CA GLY A 86 -1.37 14.02 16.19
C GLY A 86 -2.25 12.80 16.51
N SER A 87 -1.92 12.05 17.57
CA SER A 87 -2.70 10.90 18.05
C SER A 87 -3.13 11.02 19.52
N SER A 88 -3.90 10.04 20.00
CA SER A 88 -4.56 10.12 21.32
C SER A 88 -4.34 8.91 22.24
N ASP A 89 -3.77 7.81 21.75
CA ASP A 89 -3.56 6.59 22.52
C ASP A 89 -2.19 6.56 23.21
N LEU A 90 -2.15 6.05 24.44
CA LEU A 90 -0.90 5.60 25.07
C LEU A 90 -0.73 4.11 24.79
N TYR A 91 0.44 3.70 24.31
CA TYR A 91 0.79 2.29 24.21
C TYR A 91 2.24 1.98 24.56
N PHE A 92 2.47 0.75 24.99
CA PHE A 92 3.80 0.21 25.27
C PHE A 92 4.05 -1.06 24.48
N ASP A 93 5.30 -1.25 24.07
CA ASP A 93 5.74 -2.50 23.47
C ASP A 93 5.80 -3.62 24.52
N SER A 94 5.16 -4.75 24.23
CA SER A 94 5.17 -5.90 25.14
C SER A 94 6.51 -6.60 25.11
N SER A 95 7.01 -7.02 26.28
CA SER A 95 8.20 -7.88 26.35
C SER A 95 8.00 -9.24 25.66
N SER A 96 6.74 -9.62 25.39
CA SER A 96 6.40 -10.84 24.67
C SER A 96 6.34 -10.67 23.15
N ALA A 97 6.40 -9.44 22.61
CA ALA A 97 6.36 -9.23 21.16
C ALA A 97 7.60 -9.82 20.49
N GLU A 98 7.42 -10.45 19.33
CA GLU A 98 8.51 -11.12 18.60
C GLU A 98 9.63 -10.13 18.27
N THR A 99 9.27 -8.96 17.76
CA THR A 99 10.16 -7.81 17.49
C THR A 99 11.03 -7.45 18.69
N CYS A 100 10.44 -7.44 19.90
CA CYS A 100 11.15 -7.10 21.15
C CYS A 100 12.04 -8.23 21.70
N GLN A 101 11.92 -9.46 21.19
CA GLN A 101 12.75 -10.61 21.61
C GLN A 101 14.02 -10.76 20.77
N THR A 102 14.11 -10.04 19.64
CA THR A 102 15.29 -10.05 18.78
C THR A 102 16.42 -9.18 19.35
N SER A 103 17.65 -9.44 18.90
CA SER A 103 18.81 -8.58 19.21
C SER A 103 19.26 -7.93 17.90
N GLY A 104 19.04 -6.63 17.75
CA GLY A 104 19.32 -5.92 16.49
C GLY A 104 18.74 -4.51 16.48
N PRO A 105 18.95 -3.75 15.39
CA PRO A 105 18.36 -2.42 15.25
C PRO A 105 16.83 -2.46 15.36
N GLU A 106 16.17 -3.45 14.74
CA GLU A 106 14.71 -3.65 14.73
C GLU A 106 14.08 -3.99 16.09
N SER A 107 14.87 -4.18 17.16
CA SER A 107 14.32 -4.47 18.49
C SER A 107 13.63 -3.25 19.13
N CYS A 108 12.82 -3.48 20.17
CA CYS A 108 12.12 -2.44 20.90
C CYS A 108 13.09 -1.60 21.76
N GLN A 109 13.45 -0.42 21.25
CA GLN A 109 14.46 0.46 21.85
C GLN A 109 13.92 1.33 22.98
N GLY A 110 12.61 1.54 23.05
CA GLY A 110 11.93 2.32 24.08
C GLY A 110 11.87 1.64 25.46
N GLY A 111 12.40 0.43 25.59
CA GLY A 111 12.06 -0.48 26.67
C GLY A 111 10.82 -1.31 26.32
N THR A 112 10.50 -2.27 27.19
CA THR A 112 9.34 -3.15 27.03
C THR A 112 8.59 -3.26 28.34
N PHE A 113 7.27 -3.40 28.28
CA PHE A 113 6.46 -3.71 29.44
C PHE A 113 6.25 -5.22 29.60
N ASP A 114 6.65 -5.77 30.74
CA ASP A 114 6.39 -7.16 31.11
C ASP A 114 5.17 -7.22 32.03
N LYS A 115 4.01 -7.56 31.46
CA LYS A 115 2.75 -7.67 32.19
C LYS A 115 2.79 -8.67 33.34
N THR A 116 3.66 -9.68 33.29
CA THR A 116 3.77 -10.71 34.35
C THR A 116 4.52 -10.22 35.60
N LYS A 117 5.24 -9.10 35.49
CA LYS A 117 5.99 -8.49 36.59
C LYS A 117 5.23 -7.39 37.31
N SER A 118 4.07 -6.97 36.81
CA SER A 118 3.24 -5.96 37.48
C SER A 118 2.13 -6.61 38.31
N ASP A 119 2.14 -6.37 39.62
CA ASP A 119 1.10 -6.81 40.55
C ASP A 119 -0.23 -6.06 40.37
N THR A 120 -0.21 -4.92 39.66
CA THR A 120 -1.36 -4.03 39.47
C THR A 120 -1.88 -3.99 38.03
N TYR A 121 -1.23 -4.69 37.10
CA TYR A 121 -1.71 -4.79 35.72
C TYR A 121 -3.03 -5.54 35.66
N ASN A 122 -4.00 -4.95 34.97
CA ASN A 122 -5.28 -5.57 34.71
C ASN A 122 -5.63 -5.45 33.23
N GLU A 123 -5.41 -6.54 32.50
CA GLU A 123 -5.98 -6.73 31.17
C GLU A 123 -7.50 -6.89 31.30
N PHE A 124 -8.27 -6.11 30.54
CA PHE A 124 -9.73 -6.23 30.53
C PHE A 124 -10.29 -6.45 29.12
N GLU A 125 -9.49 -6.22 28.07
CA GLU A 125 -9.84 -6.54 26.70
C GLU A 125 -8.65 -7.20 25.99
N ALA A 126 -8.84 -8.44 25.55
CA ALA A 126 -7.76 -9.26 24.98
C ALA A 126 -7.37 -8.80 23.56
N SER A 127 -6.17 -9.17 23.11
CA SER A 127 -5.73 -8.96 21.72
C SER A 127 -6.76 -9.51 20.72
N PRO A 128 -7.04 -8.81 19.59
CA PRO A 128 -6.38 -7.59 19.08
C PRO A 128 -7.17 -6.30 19.38
N ALA A 129 -7.66 -6.10 20.61
CA ALA A 129 -8.51 -4.96 20.96
C ALA A 129 -7.87 -3.59 20.73
N PHE A 130 -6.58 -3.44 21.06
CA PHE A 130 -5.77 -2.31 20.65
C PHE A 130 -5.16 -2.63 19.28
N ASN A 131 -5.49 -1.82 18.28
CA ASN A 131 -4.95 -1.96 16.92
C ASN A 131 -4.82 -0.56 16.33
N THR A 132 -3.59 -0.11 16.09
CA THR A 132 -3.30 1.21 15.52
C THR A 132 -2.29 1.11 14.39
N SER A 133 -2.41 2.03 13.44
CA SER A 133 -1.52 2.20 12.29
C SER A 133 -1.16 3.67 12.13
N PHE A 134 0.11 3.94 11.86
CA PHE A 134 0.63 5.30 11.72
C PHE A 134 0.82 5.70 10.25
N GLY A 135 0.92 7.01 9.99
CA GLY A 135 1.04 7.56 8.63
C GLY A 135 2.31 7.14 7.88
N ASP A 136 3.30 6.58 8.57
CA ASP A 136 4.53 6.01 8.02
C ASP A 136 4.43 4.51 7.69
N GLY A 137 3.26 3.90 7.90
CA GLY A 137 3.00 2.48 7.64
C GLY A 137 3.33 1.53 8.81
N SER A 138 3.86 2.03 9.93
CA SER A 138 4.08 1.21 11.13
C SER A 138 2.75 0.84 11.82
N THR A 139 2.72 -0.31 12.50
CA THR A 139 1.53 -0.84 13.18
C THR A 139 1.84 -1.39 14.57
N ALA A 140 0.87 -1.30 15.48
CA ALA A 140 0.96 -1.86 16.82
C ALA A 140 -0.38 -2.50 17.22
N VAL A 141 -0.36 -3.79 17.58
CA VAL A 141 -1.55 -4.60 17.86
C VAL A 141 -1.40 -5.38 19.17
N GLY A 142 -2.46 -5.42 19.99
CA GLY A 142 -2.49 -6.21 21.23
C GLY A 142 -3.74 -5.97 22.09
N PRO A 143 -3.73 -6.35 23.39
CA PRO A 143 -4.84 -6.07 24.30
C PRO A 143 -4.90 -4.61 24.79
N TYR A 144 -6.09 -4.20 25.26
CA TYR A 144 -6.21 -3.07 26.18
C TYR A 144 -6.08 -3.55 27.63
N GLY A 145 -5.25 -2.85 28.39
CA GLY A 145 -5.06 -3.04 29.81
C GLY A 145 -5.07 -1.72 30.56
N GLN A 146 -5.06 -1.82 31.88
CA GLN A 146 -4.88 -0.68 32.77
C GLN A 146 -3.85 -0.97 33.86
N ASP A 147 -3.08 0.04 34.22
CA ASP A 147 -2.11 -0.04 35.31
C ASP A 147 -1.75 1.37 35.85
N MET A 148 -0.81 1.44 36.78
CA MET A 148 -0.24 2.70 37.26
C MET A 148 0.71 3.30 36.22
N ILE A 149 0.58 4.60 35.96
CA ILE A 149 1.48 5.35 35.08
C ILE A 149 2.13 6.50 35.85
N GLY A 150 3.45 6.58 35.75
CA GLY A 150 4.27 7.65 36.30
C GLY A 150 4.81 8.56 35.21
N ILE A 151 4.70 9.87 35.41
CA ILE A 151 5.29 10.92 34.55
C ILE A 151 5.74 12.10 35.42
N GLY A 152 6.97 12.56 35.25
CA GLY A 152 7.57 13.57 36.13
C GLY A 152 7.58 13.10 37.59
N ASP A 153 6.99 13.88 38.50
CA ASP A 153 6.86 13.56 39.93
C ASP A 153 5.48 12.97 40.31
N VAL A 154 4.63 12.67 39.32
CA VAL A 154 3.26 12.17 39.54
C VAL A 154 3.15 10.71 39.12
N VAL A 155 2.46 9.91 39.95
CA VAL A 155 2.00 8.55 39.62
C VAL A 155 0.48 8.49 39.75
N VAL A 156 -0.21 8.14 38.68
CA VAL A 156 -1.67 8.07 38.59
C VAL A 156 -2.14 6.66 38.26
N SER A 157 -3.30 6.26 38.80
CA SER A 157 -3.85 4.92 38.64
C SER A 157 -5.38 4.89 38.78
N PRO A 158 -6.07 3.98 38.08
CA PRO A 158 -5.58 3.20 36.93
C PRO A 158 -5.58 4.06 35.65
N VAL A 159 -4.64 3.84 34.74
CA VAL A 159 -4.61 4.46 33.40
C VAL A 159 -4.71 3.36 32.36
N GLN A 160 -5.60 3.54 31.39
CA GLN A 160 -5.77 2.64 30.26
C GLN A 160 -4.68 2.89 29.20
N PHE A 161 -4.17 1.82 28.61
CA PHE A 161 -3.21 1.85 27.51
C PHE A 161 -3.30 0.58 26.66
N GLY A 162 -2.82 0.66 25.42
CA GLY A 162 -2.57 -0.50 24.56
C GLY A 162 -1.27 -1.20 24.92
N LEU A 163 -1.25 -2.53 24.97
CA LEU A 163 -0.03 -3.31 25.13
C LEU A 163 0.27 -4.04 23.83
N ALA A 164 1.22 -3.55 23.04
CA ALA A 164 1.49 -4.10 21.71
C ALA A 164 2.22 -5.45 21.80
N GLU A 165 1.53 -6.53 21.47
CA GLU A 165 2.09 -7.89 21.40
C GLU A 165 2.58 -8.23 19.97
N GLU A 166 2.11 -7.48 18.97
CA GLU A 166 2.57 -7.52 17.59
C GLU A 166 2.93 -6.08 17.17
N VAL A 167 4.14 -5.88 16.65
CA VAL A 167 4.63 -4.57 16.21
C VAL A 167 5.36 -4.71 14.88
N ASP A 168 4.92 -3.94 13.89
CA ASP A 168 5.58 -3.81 12.58
C ASP A 168 6.11 -2.38 12.43
N THR A 169 7.39 -2.24 12.09
CA THR A 169 8.08 -0.96 12.00
C THR A 169 8.64 -0.77 10.59
N SER A 170 8.24 0.32 9.94
CA SER A 170 8.77 0.73 8.63
C SER A 170 10.11 1.46 8.72
N THR A 171 10.55 1.82 9.93
CA THR A 171 11.75 2.65 10.18
C THR A 171 12.89 1.89 10.85
N GLY A 172 12.69 0.60 11.16
CA GLY A 172 13.72 -0.28 11.70
C GLY A 172 13.96 -0.15 13.20
N TYR A 173 13.08 0.53 13.94
CA TYR A 173 13.08 0.60 15.42
C TYR A 173 11.63 0.67 15.93
N SER A 174 11.34 0.02 17.07
CA SER A 174 10.05 0.14 17.76
C SER A 174 10.18 0.90 19.08
N ILE A 175 9.29 1.88 19.30
CA ILE A 175 9.20 2.67 20.52
C ILE A 175 7.72 2.95 20.76
N GLY A 176 7.24 2.68 21.97
CA GLY A 176 5.88 3.03 22.38
C GLY A 176 5.57 4.53 22.22
N LEU A 177 4.30 4.88 22.29
CA LEU A 177 3.85 6.24 21.98
C LEU A 177 2.90 6.76 23.07
N LEU A 178 2.99 8.06 23.33
CA LEU A 178 2.09 8.82 24.19
C LEU A 178 1.33 9.83 23.34
N GLY A 179 0.11 9.47 22.95
CA GLY A 179 -0.85 10.35 22.32
C GLY A 179 -1.38 11.40 23.31
N LEU A 180 -1.41 12.66 22.87
CA LEU A 180 -1.81 13.81 23.66
C LEU A 180 -3.02 14.56 23.07
N GLY A 181 -3.63 13.99 22.04
CA GLY A 181 -4.82 14.51 21.36
C GLY A 181 -6.11 14.38 22.17
N TYR A 182 -7.23 14.64 21.51
CA TYR A 182 -8.56 14.45 22.10
C TYR A 182 -8.93 12.97 22.14
N SER A 183 -9.57 12.51 23.22
CA SER A 183 -10.01 11.11 23.38
C SER A 183 -10.92 10.63 22.24
N THR A 184 -11.67 11.52 21.59
CA THR A 184 -12.48 11.19 20.39
C THR A 184 -11.66 10.86 19.14
N ASN A 185 -10.33 10.97 19.21
CA ASN A 185 -9.36 10.61 18.16
C ASN A 185 -8.50 9.39 18.58
N GLU A 186 -8.94 8.63 19.59
CA GLU A 186 -8.36 7.33 19.96
C GLU A 186 -8.69 6.27 18.90
N ALA A 187 -7.78 5.32 18.73
CA ALA A 187 -7.85 4.19 17.81
C ALA A 187 -8.81 3.09 18.31
N VAL A 188 -10.06 3.46 18.59
CA VAL A 188 -11.13 2.57 19.06
C VAL A 188 -12.13 2.25 17.94
N SER A 189 -12.64 1.02 17.94
CA SER A 189 -13.55 0.55 16.87
C SER A 189 -14.97 1.13 16.94
N ARG A 190 -15.41 1.67 18.08
CA ARG A 190 -16.75 2.27 18.25
C ARG A 190 -16.66 3.53 19.08
N THR A 191 -17.48 4.53 18.74
CA THR A 191 -17.56 5.81 19.47
C THR A 191 -18.07 5.69 20.92
N THR A 192 -18.56 4.52 21.32
CA THR A 192 -18.91 4.21 22.72
C THR A 192 -17.73 3.73 23.55
N ASP A 193 -16.59 3.45 22.91
CA ASP A 193 -15.45 2.77 23.53
C ASP A 193 -14.28 3.75 23.81
N PHE A 194 -14.47 5.06 23.54
CA PHE A 194 -13.51 6.11 23.94
C PHE A 194 -13.23 6.05 25.45
N TYR A 195 -11.99 6.33 25.84
CA TYR A 195 -11.51 6.25 27.21
C TYR A 195 -10.79 7.52 27.66
N GLU A 196 -10.49 7.61 28.96
CA GLU A 196 -9.79 8.77 29.50
C GLU A 196 -8.30 8.64 29.19
N ASN A 197 -7.80 9.37 28.18
CA ASN A 197 -6.37 9.44 27.89
C ASN A 197 -5.59 10.27 28.93
N LEU A 198 -4.24 10.30 28.85
CA LEU A 198 -3.41 10.85 29.94
C LEU A 198 -3.72 12.31 30.32
N PRO A 199 -3.88 13.28 29.37
CA PRO A 199 -4.32 14.63 29.71
C PRO A 199 -5.65 14.69 30.48
N GLU A 200 -6.64 13.88 30.08
CA GLU A 200 -7.94 13.81 30.75
C GLU A 200 -7.84 13.19 32.13
N VAL A 201 -7.06 12.12 32.28
CA VAL A 201 -6.77 11.48 33.57
C VAL A 201 -6.14 12.47 34.55
N LEU A 202 -5.13 13.24 34.14
CA LEU A 202 -4.46 14.22 35.00
C LEU A 202 -5.40 15.35 35.45
N ALA A 203 -6.29 15.80 34.57
CA ALA A 203 -7.28 16.83 34.90
C ALA A 203 -8.32 16.28 35.89
N ARG A 204 -8.86 15.09 35.61
CA ARG A 204 -9.88 14.46 36.44
C ARG A 204 -9.36 13.97 37.79
N SER A 205 -8.08 13.64 37.86
CA SER A 205 -7.42 13.32 39.14
C SER A 205 -7.13 14.57 39.98
N GLY A 206 -7.27 15.77 39.40
CA GLY A 206 -7.01 17.05 40.05
C GLY A 206 -5.54 17.45 40.12
N GLU A 207 -4.66 16.83 39.33
CA GLU A 207 -3.24 17.22 39.27
C GLU A 207 -3.00 18.43 38.36
N ILE A 208 -3.92 18.66 37.42
CA ILE A 208 -3.99 19.88 36.61
C ILE A 208 -5.43 20.42 36.62
N ASN A 209 -5.58 21.73 36.43
CA ASN A 209 -6.91 22.37 36.49
C ASN A 209 -7.75 22.18 35.23
N SER A 210 -7.13 21.93 34.08
CA SER A 210 -7.78 21.78 32.76
C SER A 210 -6.98 20.81 31.89
N ARG A 211 -7.60 20.25 30.84
CA ARG A 211 -6.93 19.44 29.81
C ARG A 211 -6.06 20.35 28.93
N LEU A 212 -4.96 20.82 29.50
CA LEU A 212 -4.06 21.81 28.92
C LEU A 212 -2.61 21.43 29.16
N TYR A 213 -1.76 21.64 28.16
CA TYR A 213 -0.31 21.49 28.31
C TYR A 213 0.43 22.45 27.38
N SER A 214 1.68 22.76 27.72
CA SER A 214 2.57 23.53 26.85
C SER A 214 3.79 22.71 26.42
N ILE A 215 4.20 22.92 25.16
CA ILE A 215 5.33 22.24 24.52
C ILE A 215 6.39 23.28 24.14
N TYR A 216 7.63 22.96 24.52
CA TYR A 216 8.83 23.67 24.11
C TYR A 216 9.88 22.65 23.65
N LEU A 217 10.05 22.51 22.35
CA LEU A 217 10.97 21.54 21.74
C LEU A 217 12.44 21.99 21.78
N ASN A 218 12.67 23.28 22.00
CA ASN A 218 13.98 23.92 22.02
C ASN A 218 14.66 23.93 20.63
N ASP A 219 15.93 24.34 20.58
CA ASP A 219 16.71 24.38 19.36
C ASP A 219 16.99 22.98 18.79
N ALA A 220 17.18 22.87 17.47
CA ALA A 220 17.57 21.62 16.84
C ALA A 220 18.86 21.01 17.42
N ASP A 221 19.79 21.85 17.91
CA ASP A 221 21.04 21.45 18.57
C ASP A 221 20.91 21.18 20.08
N ALA A 222 19.72 21.35 20.66
CA ALA A 222 19.50 21.14 22.08
C ALA A 222 19.07 19.70 22.37
N ASN A 223 19.76 19.06 23.32
CA ASN A 223 19.45 17.68 23.72
C ASN A 223 18.12 17.52 24.48
N THR A 224 17.50 18.62 24.91
CA THR A 224 16.28 18.57 25.72
C THR A 224 15.33 19.73 25.45
N GLY A 225 14.05 19.39 25.39
CA GLY A 225 12.89 20.27 25.49
C GLY A 225 12.09 20.00 26.77
N THR A 226 10.84 20.45 26.81
CA THR A 226 9.96 20.30 27.98
C THR A 226 8.50 20.23 27.56
N ILE A 227 7.75 19.32 28.19
CA ILE A 227 6.29 19.35 28.27
C ILE A 227 5.88 19.76 29.68
N LEU A 228 4.88 20.64 29.77
CA LEU A 228 4.34 21.14 31.02
C LEU A 228 2.80 21.07 30.98
N PHE A 229 2.23 20.09 31.68
CA PHE A 229 0.79 19.94 31.87
C PHE A 229 0.27 20.96 32.89
N GLY A 230 -0.87 21.57 32.56
CA GLY A 230 -1.59 22.55 33.38
C GLY A 230 -0.93 23.93 33.49
N GLY A 231 0.18 24.19 32.78
CA GLY A 231 1.00 25.37 33.04
C GLY A 231 1.72 25.98 31.83
N ILE A 232 2.23 27.19 32.04
CA ILE A 232 2.98 27.99 31.07
C ILE A 232 4.31 28.45 31.70
N ASP A 233 5.43 28.29 31.01
CA ASP A 233 6.74 28.85 31.39
C ASP A 233 7.03 30.11 30.58
N LYS A 234 6.94 31.27 31.26
CA LYS A 234 7.15 32.60 30.66
C LYS A 234 8.56 32.83 30.12
N THR A 235 9.53 32.00 30.49
CA THR A 235 10.93 32.16 30.05
C THR A 235 11.26 31.48 28.73
N LYS A 236 10.33 30.69 28.20
CA LYS A 236 10.53 29.83 27.02
C LYS A 236 10.01 30.43 25.72
N TYR A 237 9.43 31.62 25.76
CA TYR A 237 8.98 32.35 24.58
C TYR A 237 9.34 33.83 24.63
N LYS A 238 9.25 34.49 23.48
CA LYS A 238 9.49 35.92 23.29
C LYS A 238 8.20 36.60 22.84
N GLY A 239 8.03 37.84 23.26
CA GLY A 239 6.84 38.62 22.95
C GLY A 239 5.61 38.10 23.69
N ASP A 240 4.44 38.37 23.11
CA ASP A 240 3.15 38.03 23.68
C ASP A 240 2.62 36.70 23.10
N LEU A 241 1.94 35.91 23.94
CA LEU A 241 1.20 34.74 23.48
C LEU A 241 -0.04 35.18 22.70
N THR A 242 -0.30 34.52 21.58
CA THR A 242 -1.49 34.75 20.75
C THR A 242 -2.34 33.50 20.70
N THR A 243 -3.56 33.60 21.22
CA THR A 243 -4.55 32.53 21.22
C THR A 243 -5.30 32.50 19.89
N LEU A 244 -5.38 31.32 19.29
CA LEU A 244 -6.12 31.00 18.06
C LEU A 244 -7.17 29.95 18.37
N ASN A 245 -8.33 30.05 17.72
CA ASN A 245 -9.32 28.98 17.74
C ASN A 245 -8.87 27.87 16.80
N LEU A 246 -8.94 26.65 17.27
CA LEU A 246 -8.79 25.47 16.41
C LEU A 246 -10.02 25.33 15.52
N ILE A 247 -9.81 24.71 14.36
CA ILE A 247 -10.87 24.45 13.40
C ILE A 247 -11.18 22.96 13.33
N PRO A 248 -12.45 22.59 13.08
CA PRO A 248 -12.79 21.21 12.76
C PRO A 248 -12.04 20.71 11.53
N ALA A 249 -11.74 19.42 11.50
CA ALA A 249 -11.25 18.75 10.30
C ALA A 249 -12.25 18.93 9.14
N ALA A 250 -11.74 18.95 7.92
CA ALA A 250 -12.55 18.95 6.71
C ALA A 250 -11.99 17.94 5.71
N PHE A 251 -12.89 17.30 4.97
CA PHE A 251 -12.57 16.26 3.99
C PHE A 251 -12.70 16.79 2.55
N GLY A 252 -12.45 15.95 1.54
CA GLY A 252 -12.26 16.33 0.14
C GLY A 252 -13.37 17.18 -0.50
N ASP A 253 -14.58 17.13 0.08
CA ASP A 253 -15.77 17.90 -0.32
C ASP A 253 -15.83 19.33 0.26
N GLY A 254 -14.90 19.67 1.16
CA GLY A 254 -14.84 20.93 1.89
C GLY A 254 -15.80 21.03 3.06
N GLN A 255 -16.54 19.97 3.39
CA GLN A 255 -17.37 19.92 4.59
C GLN A 255 -16.53 19.70 5.84
N SER A 256 -16.83 20.51 6.85
CA SER A 256 -16.23 20.42 8.16
C SER A 256 -16.98 19.39 9.00
N THR A 257 -16.26 18.63 9.83
CA THR A 257 -16.85 17.70 10.81
C THR A 257 -17.72 18.40 11.86
N GLY A 258 -17.66 19.73 11.93
CA GLY A 258 -18.39 20.55 12.91
C GLY A 258 -17.87 20.45 14.34
N ILE A 259 -16.88 19.59 14.59
CA ILE A 259 -16.30 19.32 15.91
C ILE A 259 -14.78 19.52 15.89
N VAL A 260 -14.26 20.23 16.89
CA VAL A 260 -12.83 20.36 17.15
C VAL A 260 -12.39 19.16 17.99
N ASN A 261 -11.67 18.25 17.35
CA ASN A 261 -11.09 17.05 17.97
C ASN A 261 -9.61 16.83 17.59
N GLN A 262 -8.98 17.80 16.93
CA GLN A 262 -7.59 17.78 16.47
C GLN A 262 -7.00 19.20 16.56
N PHE A 263 -5.67 19.33 16.60
CA PHE A 263 -4.97 20.62 16.75
C PHE A 263 -4.76 21.33 15.40
N ILE A 264 -5.83 21.48 14.63
CA ILE A 264 -5.80 22.13 13.32
C ILE A 264 -5.95 23.65 13.47
N THR A 265 -4.99 24.40 12.92
CA THR A 265 -5.04 25.86 12.79
C THR A 265 -4.74 26.27 11.35
N THR A 266 -4.43 27.54 11.09
CA THR A 266 -4.24 28.05 9.72
C THR A 266 -2.99 28.91 9.58
N VAL A 267 -2.15 28.61 8.59
CA VAL A 267 -1.08 29.49 8.09
C VAL A 267 -1.67 30.44 7.04
N THR A 268 -1.89 31.69 7.41
CA THR A 268 -2.52 32.73 6.56
C THR A 268 -1.52 33.54 5.74
N GLY A 269 -0.24 33.41 6.03
CA GLY A 269 0.83 34.13 5.34
C GLY A 269 2.17 33.43 5.47
N ALA A 270 3.03 33.57 4.46
CA ALA A 270 4.41 33.11 4.54
C ALA A 270 5.35 33.99 3.73
N SER A 271 6.60 34.10 4.20
CA SER A 271 7.69 34.73 3.47
C SER A 271 9.00 33.98 3.67
N ALA A 272 9.86 33.95 2.67
CA ALA A 272 11.19 33.37 2.77
C ALA A 272 12.25 34.47 2.64
N THR A 273 13.23 34.46 3.53
CA THR A 273 14.43 35.30 3.43
C THR A 273 15.60 34.43 3.04
N VAL A 274 16.12 34.61 1.83
CA VAL A 274 17.25 33.83 1.31
C VAL A 274 18.31 34.77 0.78
N ASN A 275 19.56 34.59 1.23
CA ASN A 275 20.69 35.48 0.92
C ASN A 275 20.40 36.96 1.23
N GLY A 276 19.72 37.22 2.34
CA GLY A 276 19.35 38.57 2.79
C GLY A 276 18.27 39.27 1.96
N ARG A 277 17.59 38.54 1.06
CA ARG A 277 16.43 39.03 0.31
C ARG A 277 15.17 38.34 0.80
N THR A 278 14.22 39.13 1.29
CA THR A 278 12.89 38.64 1.68
C THR A 278 11.96 38.63 0.48
N LYS A 279 11.31 37.49 0.25
CA LYS A 279 10.25 37.30 -0.72
C LYS A 279 8.99 36.85 0.01
N GLU A 280 7.92 37.61 -0.15
CA GLU A 280 6.58 37.16 0.24
C GLU A 280 6.15 36.01 -0.67
N LEU A 281 5.73 34.91 -0.04
CA LEU A 281 5.23 33.70 -0.71
C LEU A 281 3.71 33.81 -0.89
N TRP A 282 3.01 34.11 0.21
CA TRP A 282 1.60 34.49 0.23
C TRP A 282 1.29 35.36 1.45
N SER A 283 0.21 36.13 1.38
CA SER A 283 -0.28 36.97 2.47
C SER A 283 -1.79 37.16 2.38
N GLY A 284 -2.40 37.61 3.48
CA GLY A 284 -3.83 37.92 3.53
C GLY A 284 -4.74 36.69 3.36
N GLY A 285 -4.26 35.51 3.76
CA GLY A 285 -5.01 34.28 3.83
C GLY A 285 -6.24 34.38 4.73
N ARG A 286 -7.27 33.61 4.40
CA ARG A 286 -8.45 33.48 5.27
C ARG A 286 -8.12 32.58 6.46
N ASP A 287 -8.59 32.96 7.64
CA ASP A 287 -8.50 32.16 8.87
C ASP A 287 -9.78 31.33 9.08
N GLY A 288 -9.72 30.36 9.99
CA GLY A 288 -10.85 29.49 10.31
C GLY A 288 -11.16 28.47 9.21
N VAL A 289 -12.33 27.82 9.27
CA VAL A 289 -12.77 26.85 8.24
C VAL A 289 -12.81 27.41 6.82
N SER A 290 -12.85 28.74 6.68
CA SER A 290 -12.82 29.37 5.36
C SER A 290 -11.47 29.23 4.65
N ALA A 291 -10.41 28.86 5.40
CA ALA A 291 -9.10 28.52 4.87
C ALA A 291 -9.13 27.30 3.93
N TYR A 292 -9.97 26.28 4.20
CA TYR A 292 -10.13 25.10 3.34
C TYR A 292 -10.58 25.45 1.91
N SER A 293 -11.21 26.61 1.73
CA SER A 293 -11.69 27.11 0.44
C SER A 293 -10.77 28.18 -0.19
N SER A 294 -9.57 28.39 0.36
CA SER A 294 -8.71 29.54 0.05
C SER A 294 -7.36 29.10 -0.49
N ASN A 295 -6.97 29.63 -1.66
CA ASN A 295 -5.67 29.32 -2.27
C ASN A 295 -4.48 30.09 -1.66
N ASN A 296 -4.72 30.90 -0.63
CA ASN A 296 -3.72 31.75 0.03
C ASN A 296 -3.68 31.55 1.56
N ALA A 297 -4.20 30.44 2.05
CA ALA A 297 -4.08 30.00 3.43
C ALA A 297 -3.94 28.48 3.46
N LEU A 298 -3.25 27.94 4.47
CA LEU A 298 -3.08 26.51 4.65
C LEU A 298 -3.62 26.08 6.00
N PRO A 299 -4.69 25.26 6.03
CA PRO A 299 -5.04 24.47 7.20
C PRO A 299 -3.90 23.51 7.55
N VAL A 300 -3.49 23.50 8.82
CA VAL A 300 -2.33 22.73 9.28
C VAL A 300 -2.59 22.09 10.64
N LEU A 301 -2.20 20.82 10.78
CA LEU A 301 -2.20 20.11 12.06
C LEU A 301 -0.87 20.37 12.79
N LEU A 302 -0.92 20.82 14.04
CA LEU A 302 0.29 20.97 14.87
C LEU A 302 0.64 19.61 15.48
N ASP A 303 1.69 18.97 14.95
CA ASP A 303 1.96 17.55 15.18
C ASP A 303 3.42 17.28 15.60
N THR A 304 3.66 16.96 16.87
CA THR A 304 4.98 16.53 17.37
C THR A 304 5.34 15.10 17.01
N GLY A 305 4.41 14.30 16.49
CA GLY A 305 4.67 12.99 15.90
C GLY A 305 5.26 13.07 14.50
N SER A 306 5.25 14.26 13.88
CA SER A 306 5.79 14.51 12.56
C SER A 306 7.13 15.24 12.61
N THR A 307 8.13 14.77 11.87
CA THR A 307 9.46 15.41 11.80
C THR A 307 9.47 16.68 10.94
N ALA A 308 8.85 16.61 9.77
CA ALA A 308 8.93 17.64 8.72
C ALA A 308 7.64 18.47 8.64
N TRP A 309 7.68 19.57 7.90
CA TRP A 309 6.44 20.23 7.47
C TRP A 309 6.01 19.69 6.11
N SER A 310 4.88 19.01 6.10
CA SER A 310 4.17 18.59 4.89
C SER A 310 3.44 19.76 4.24
N ILE A 311 3.69 19.96 2.94
CA ILE A 311 3.18 21.10 2.19
C ILE A 311 2.58 20.60 0.89
N PRO A 312 1.36 21.04 0.50
CA PRO A 312 0.78 20.58 -0.76
C PRO A 312 1.74 20.84 -1.92
N SER A 313 1.98 19.81 -2.76
CA SER A 313 2.97 19.82 -3.85
C SER A 313 2.87 21.07 -4.74
N SER A 314 1.65 21.58 -4.94
CA SER A 314 1.39 22.81 -5.70
C SER A 314 1.99 24.07 -5.05
N ILE A 315 1.95 24.19 -3.73
CA ILE A 315 2.51 25.32 -2.98
C ILE A 315 4.02 25.15 -2.86
N PHE A 316 4.48 23.92 -2.55
CA PHE A 316 5.89 23.62 -2.44
C PHE A 316 6.65 23.97 -3.73
N ASN A 317 6.21 23.43 -4.87
CA ASN A 317 6.91 23.59 -6.15
C ASN A 317 6.83 25.02 -6.70
N ASN A 318 5.71 25.72 -6.49
CA ASN A 318 5.50 27.05 -7.10
C ASN A 318 5.99 28.21 -6.22
N LEU A 319 5.91 28.07 -4.88
CA LEU A 319 6.18 29.16 -3.95
C LEU A 319 7.43 28.89 -3.12
N ILE A 320 7.56 27.71 -2.50
CA ILE A 320 8.65 27.40 -1.57
C ILE A 320 9.97 27.13 -2.30
N LEU A 321 10.05 26.04 -3.07
CA LEU A 321 11.28 25.55 -3.69
C LEU A 321 12.03 26.62 -4.53
N PRO A 322 11.35 27.50 -5.31
CA PRO A 322 12.04 28.55 -6.06
C PRO A 322 12.79 29.57 -5.21
N GLN A 323 12.46 29.71 -3.91
CA GLN A 323 13.20 30.59 -3.00
C GLN A 323 14.48 29.94 -2.46
N PHE A 324 14.57 28.61 -2.48
CA PHE A 324 15.69 27.82 -1.96
C PHE A 324 16.43 27.09 -3.10
N PRO A 325 17.08 27.81 -4.05
CA PRO A 325 17.64 27.23 -5.27
C PRO A 325 18.85 26.31 -5.06
N TYR A 326 19.30 26.16 -3.83
CA TYR A 326 20.38 25.26 -3.42
C TYR A 326 19.88 23.88 -2.97
N VAL A 327 18.56 23.70 -2.89
CA VAL A 327 17.92 22.40 -2.65
C VAL A 327 17.77 21.69 -3.98
N ASP A 328 18.24 20.45 -4.07
CA ASP A 328 18.13 19.63 -5.27
C ASP A 328 16.79 18.89 -5.37
N ARG A 329 16.60 18.12 -6.45
CA ARG A 329 15.36 17.38 -6.70
C ARG A 329 15.10 16.26 -5.70
N GLN A 330 16.14 15.84 -4.99
CA GLN A 330 16.04 14.87 -3.93
C GLN A 330 15.70 15.57 -2.60
N GLY A 331 15.54 16.88 -2.52
CA GLY A 331 15.33 17.55 -1.24
C GLY A 331 16.59 17.58 -0.37
N LEU A 332 17.77 17.40 -0.96
CA LEU A 332 19.06 17.51 -0.29
C LEU A 332 19.73 18.84 -0.65
N CYS A 333 20.59 19.32 0.24
CA CYS A 333 21.41 20.51 0.01
C CYS A 333 22.73 20.47 0.79
N PRO A 334 23.70 21.33 0.49
CA PRO A 334 24.90 21.45 1.31
C PRO A 334 24.59 21.97 2.72
N CYS A 335 25.15 21.33 3.75
CA CYS A 335 24.94 21.73 5.14
C CYS A 335 25.44 23.13 5.51
N SER A 336 26.24 23.79 4.66
CA SER A 336 26.61 25.19 4.84
C SER A 336 25.38 26.12 4.86
N HIS A 337 24.28 25.72 4.21
CA HIS A 337 23.03 26.46 4.23
C HIS A 337 22.27 26.37 5.57
N ALA A 338 22.47 25.32 6.37
CA ALA A 338 21.91 25.24 7.73
C ALA A 338 22.43 26.37 8.62
N SER A 339 23.71 26.74 8.46
CA SER A 339 24.37 27.82 9.20
C SER A 339 24.19 29.21 8.56
N SER A 340 23.37 29.31 7.50
CA SER A 340 23.12 30.59 6.84
C SER A 340 22.19 31.48 7.67
N SER A 341 22.03 32.73 7.23
CA SER A 341 21.00 33.63 7.75
C SER A 341 19.65 33.44 7.05
N ASP A 342 19.48 32.37 6.27
CA ASP A 342 18.23 32.10 5.58
C ASP A 342 17.15 31.74 6.60
N SER A 343 15.91 32.12 6.30
CA SER A 343 14.78 31.89 7.20
C SER A 343 13.46 31.80 6.45
N LEU A 344 12.48 31.20 7.10
CA LEU A 344 11.08 31.17 6.72
C LEU A 344 10.29 31.89 7.81
N THR A 345 9.36 32.76 7.45
CA THR A 345 8.45 33.40 8.40
C THR A 345 7.03 32.95 8.07
N LEU A 346 6.33 32.37 9.04
CA LEU A 346 4.95 31.90 8.90
C LEU A 346 4.00 32.72 9.77
N GLU A 347 2.89 33.18 9.20
CA GLU A 347 1.83 33.89 9.90
C GLU A 347 0.66 32.94 10.17
N PHE A 348 0.32 32.76 11.45
CA PHE A 348 -0.79 31.92 11.89
C PHE A 348 -2.01 32.76 12.25
N GLY A 349 -3.17 32.35 11.73
CA GLY A 349 -4.48 32.94 11.97
C GLY A 349 -4.59 34.45 11.67
N GLY A 350 -3.66 35.00 10.89
CA GLY A 350 -3.56 36.44 10.61
C GLY A 350 -3.17 37.29 11.82
N LYS A 351 -2.58 36.69 12.86
CA LYS A 351 -2.36 37.34 14.17
C LYS A 351 -0.94 37.22 14.71
N VAL A 352 -0.27 36.09 14.48
CA VAL A 352 1.08 35.85 15.01
C VAL A 352 2.01 35.38 13.91
N SER A 353 3.19 36.00 13.83
CA SER A 353 4.24 35.58 12.91
C SER A 353 5.37 34.89 13.67
N ILE A 354 5.83 33.76 13.13
CA ILE A 354 6.93 32.97 13.66
C ILE A 354 8.05 32.97 12.64
N ASP A 355 9.23 33.38 13.07
CA ASP A 355 10.47 33.32 12.31
C ASP A 355 11.17 31.99 12.59
N ILE A 356 11.39 31.21 11.54
CA ILE A 356 12.05 29.91 11.54
C ILE A 356 13.40 30.05 10.83
N ALA A 357 14.49 29.84 11.55
CA ALA A 357 15.83 29.86 10.97
C ALA A 357 16.10 28.60 10.13
N ALA A 358 16.91 28.71 9.07
CA ALA A 358 17.25 27.60 8.19
C ALA A 358 17.73 26.34 8.92
N ARG A 359 18.52 26.48 9.99
CA ARG A 359 18.98 25.35 10.82
C ARG A 359 17.86 24.47 11.39
N GLN A 360 16.63 24.97 11.46
CA GLN A 360 15.50 24.22 12.00
C GLN A 360 14.90 23.25 10.96
N PHE A 361 15.02 23.58 9.68
CA PHE A 361 14.48 22.80 8.55
C PHE A 361 15.55 22.36 7.53
N ILE A 362 16.83 22.60 7.81
CA ILE A 362 17.98 22.06 7.07
C ILE A 362 18.84 21.29 8.06
N VAL A 363 18.76 19.96 8.03
CA VAL A 363 19.35 19.09 9.05
C VAL A 363 20.38 18.11 8.44
N PRO A 364 21.51 17.82 9.12
CA PRO A 364 22.58 16.95 8.58
C PRO A 364 22.16 15.51 8.31
N VAL A 365 22.62 14.95 7.18
CA VAL A 365 22.48 13.54 6.77
C VAL A 365 23.68 12.74 7.24
N ILE A 366 23.48 11.59 7.88
CA ILE A 366 24.53 10.70 8.39
C ILE A 366 24.12 9.25 8.28
N ASN A 367 25.01 8.48 7.67
CA ASN A 367 24.92 7.03 7.55
C ASN A 367 24.60 6.30 8.88
N SER A 368 23.52 5.53 8.95
CA SER A 368 22.96 4.89 10.16
C SER A 368 23.89 3.82 10.72
N THR A 369 24.62 3.14 9.84
CA THR A 369 25.58 2.10 10.21
C THR A 369 26.89 2.68 10.72
N THR A 370 27.43 3.69 10.03
CA THR A 370 28.79 4.21 10.29
C THR A 370 28.81 5.46 11.18
N ARG A 371 27.65 6.10 11.38
CA ARG A 371 27.49 7.38 12.08
C ARG A 371 28.37 8.51 11.51
N GLU A 372 28.66 8.44 10.21
CA GLU A 372 29.42 9.49 9.49
C GLU A 372 28.56 10.33 8.52
N PRO A 373 28.75 11.67 8.49
CA PRO A 373 28.10 12.57 7.54
C PRO A 373 28.15 12.03 6.13
N VAL A 374 26.97 11.98 5.52
CA VAL A 374 26.86 11.64 4.11
C VAL A 374 27.42 12.82 3.32
N PRO A 375 28.41 12.61 2.45
CA PRO A 375 28.99 13.70 1.68
C PRO A 375 28.02 14.15 0.58
N TYR A 376 27.69 15.44 0.53
CA TYR A 376 27.00 16.06 -0.61
C TYR A 376 27.96 16.27 -1.77
N SER A 377 29.20 16.64 -1.45
CA SER A 377 30.28 16.86 -2.40
C SER A 377 31.63 16.51 -1.77
N ARG A 378 32.74 16.71 -2.49
CA ARG A 378 34.09 16.48 -1.96
C ARG A 378 34.47 17.39 -0.77
N SER A 379 33.69 18.44 -0.49
CA SER A 379 34.01 19.44 0.55
C SER A 379 32.84 19.83 1.45
N GLU A 380 31.65 19.26 1.24
CA GLU A 380 30.45 19.59 2.01
C GLU A 380 29.65 18.33 2.31
N ASP A 381 29.10 18.28 3.51
CA ASP A 381 28.19 17.24 3.97
C ASP A 381 26.76 17.55 3.46
N ALA A 382 25.95 16.51 3.29
CA ALA A 382 24.57 16.59 2.85
C ALA A 382 23.66 16.90 4.02
N CYS A 383 22.68 17.76 3.79
CA CYS A 383 21.60 18.08 4.70
C CYS A 383 20.26 17.85 4.00
N ALA A 384 19.26 17.30 4.70
CA ALA A 384 17.90 17.22 4.19
C ALA A 384 17.16 18.53 4.42
N PHE A 385 16.26 18.84 3.48
CA PHE A 385 15.32 19.94 3.53
C PHE A 385 13.98 19.43 4.08
N LEU A 386 13.64 19.78 5.32
CA LEU A 386 12.46 19.28 6.04
C LEU A 386 11.18 20.08 5.75
N LEU A 387 11.12 20.75 4.60
CA LEU A 387 9.87 21.22 4.01
C LEU A 387 9.60 20.26 2.86
N VAL A 388 8.60 19.39 3.02
CA VAL A 388 8.40 18.25 2.12
C VAL A 388 7.10 18.42 1.33
N PRO A 389 7.12 18.20 0.01
CA PRO A 389 5.89 18.18 -0.77
C PRO A 389 5.02 17.00 -0.34
N THR A 390 3.72 17.23 -0.23
CA THR A 390 2.68 16.21 -0.06
C THR A 390 1.68 16.25 -1.22
N ASP A 391 1.33 15.09 -1.73
CA ASP A 391 0.21 14.94 -2.65
C ASP A 391 -1.09 14.92 -1.83
N PRO A 392 -2.23 15.37 -2.39
CA PRO A 392 -3.49 15.34 -1.68
C PRO A 392 -3.72 13.94 -1.11
N SER A 393 -3.80 13.89 0.23
CA SER A 393 -3.80 12.65 0.98
C SER A 393 -4.84 11.65 0.45
N SER A 394 -4.45 10.37 0.37
CA SER A 394 -5.36 9.25 0.11
C SER A 394 -6.47 9.11 1.16
N SER A 395 -6.35 9.81 2.29
CA SER A 395 -7.36 9.93 3.36
C SER A 395 -8.41 11.02 3.12
N GLY A 396 -8.25 11.87 2.10
CA GLY A 396 -9.20 12.93 1.78
C GLY A 396 -9.17 14.13 2.74
N SER A 397 -8.25 14.21 3.70
CA SER A 397 -8.14 15.33 4.64
C SER A 397 -7.60 16.60 3.96
N LEU A 398 -8.18 17.77 4.25
CA LEU A 398 -7.80 19.07 3.67
C LEU A 398 -6.80 19.88 4.52
N TYR A 399 -6.01 19.22 5.36
CA TYR A 399 -4.96 19.85 6.18
C TYR A 399 -3.67 19.00 6.14
N GLU A 400 -2.53 19.65 6.38
CA GLU A 400 -1.21 18.99 6.37
C GLU A 400 -0.52 19.12 7.73
N PRO A 401 0.27 18.13 8.17
CA PRO A 401 1.01 18.21 9.43
C PRO A 401 2.18 19.21 9.36
N ILE A 402 2.25 20.10 10.34
CA ILE A 402 3.42 20.88 10.70
C ILE A 402 4.15 20.15 11.81
N GLY A 403 5.30 19.57 11.45
CA GLY A 403 6.17 18.84 12.35
C GLY A 403 7.24 19.69 13.06
N ASP A 404 8.15 18.97 13.71
CA ASP A 404 9.23 19.48 14.55
C ASP A 404 10.11 20.53 13.87
N ALA A 405 10.32 20.42 12.55
CA ALA A 405 11.04 21.40 11.74
C ALA A 405 10.56 22.84 11.94
N ILE A 406 9.28 23.03 12.24
CA ILE A 406 8.66 24.33 12.50
C ILE A 406 8.38 24.48 13.99
N LEU A 407 7.87 23.44 14.66
CA LEU A 407 7.47 23.50 16.08
C LEU A 407 8.64 23.87 17.01
N ARG A 408 9.89 23.54 16.67
CA ARG A 408 11.10 24.00 17.40
C ARG A 408 11.24 25.52 17.49
N SER A 409 10.64 26.26 16.56
CA SER A 409 10.64 27.74 16.58
C SER A 409 9.45 28.33 17.34
N MET A 410 8.56 27.50 17.87
CA MET A 410 7.33 27.89 18.54
C MET A 410 7.32 27.47 20.01
N TYR A 411 6.69 28.28 20.85
CA TYR A 411 6.18 27.84 22.14
C TYR A 411 4.66 27.73 22.01
N VAL A 412 4.13 26.54 22.22
CA VAL A 412 2.72 26.23 21.95
C VAL A 412 2.04 25.76 23.23
N VAL A 413 0.89 26.36 23.55
CA VAL A 413 -0.01 25.91 24.61
C VAL A 413 -1.24 25.30 23.95
N PHE A 414 -1.46 24.01 24.18
CA PHE A 414 -2.61 23.24 23.70
C PHE A 414 -3.69 23.25 24.77
N ASP A 415 -4.87 23.77 24.44
CA ASP A 415 -6.02 23.89 25.36
C ASP A 415 -7.20 23.09 24.80
N LEU A 416 -7.31 21.84 25.24
CA LEU A 416 -8.31 20.91 24.72
C LEU A 416 -9.72 21.34 25.14
N ASP A 417 -9.88 21.86 26.36
CA ASP A 417 -11.16 22.27 26.94
C ASP A 417 -11.81 23.43 26.18
N ASN A 418 -11.00 24.35 25.67
CA ASN A 418 -11.49 25.51 24.94
C ASN A 418 -11.37 25.39 23.41
N GLY A 419 -10.79 24.31 22.89
CA GLY A 419 -10.58 24.13 21.46
C GLY A 419 -9.66 25.20 20.89
N GLN A 420 -8.56 25.47 21.58
CA GLN A 420 -7.67 26.61 21.31
C GLN A 420 -6.20 26.21 21.40
N VAL A 421 -5.37 26.97 20.69
CA VAL A 421 -3.90 26.95 20.86
C VAL A 421 -3.39 28.35 21.09
N SER A 422 -2.40 28.52 21.98
CA SER A 422 -1.70 29.80 22.14
C SER A 422 -0.25 29.68 21.70
N ILE A 423 0.15 30.55 20.76
CA ILE A 423 1.42 30.46 20.06
C ILE A 423 2.24 31.73 20.32
N ALA A 424 3.54 31.57 20.55
CA ALA A 424 4.53 32.63 20.55
C ALA A 424 5.86 32.13 19.95
N GLN A 425 6.74 33.06 19.56
CA GLN A 425 8.09 32.72 19.12
C GLN A 425 8.86 32.07 20.28
N ALA A 426 9.46 30.89 20.04
CA ALA A 426 10.28 30.23 21.05
C ALA A 426 11.51 31.06 21.43
N ASN A 427 11.81 31.08 22.72
CA ASN A 427 13.10 31.52 23.25
C ASN A 427 14.04 30.30 23.28
N VAL A 428 14.47 29.85 22.09
CA VAL A 428 15.38 28.71 21.95
C VAL A 428 16.69 28.93 22.72
N ASN A 429 17.21 27.86 23.32
CA ASN A 429 18.40 27.88 24.17
C ASN A 429 18.29 28.83 25.38
N SER A 430 17.08 29.05 25.91
CA SER A 430 16.84 29.92 27.08
C SER A 430 17.57 29.39 28.32
N THR A 431 18.45 30.22 28.89
CA THR A 431 19.17 29.95 30.15
C THR A 431 18.50 30.54 31.38
N ASP A 432 17.36 31.19 31.20
CA ASP A 432 16.64 31.86 32.29
C ASP A 432 16.06 30.83 33.27
N ALA A 433 15.90 31.24 34.53
CA ALA A 433 15.27 30.39 35.54
C ALA A 433 13.77 30.26 35.25
N PRO A 434 13.18 29.05 35.25
CA PRO A 434 11.78 28.85 34.90
C PRO A 434 10.81 29.73 35.69
N ASP A 435 9.87 30.36 34.99
CA ASP A 435 8.81 31.19 35.55
C ASP A 435 7.46 30.59 35.18
N ILE A 436 7.18 29.46 35.84
CA ILE A 436 6.00 28.64 35.61
C ILE A 436 4.79 29.23 36.31
N VAL A 437 3.67 29.34 35.59
CA VAL A 437 2.35 29.68 36.11
C VAL A 437 1.37 28.56 35.79
N ALA A 438 0.56 28.18 36.79
CA ALA A 438 -0.57 27.29 36.58
C ALA A 438 -1.67 28.04 35.83
N VAL A 439 -2.36 27.34 34.95
CA VAL A 439 -3.51 27.86 34.21
C VAL A 439 -4.78 27.40 34.91
N ALA A 440 -5.72 28.32 35.14
CA ALA A 440 -7.01 27.99 35.72
C ALA A 440 -7.94 27.36 34.66
N ALA A 441 -8.93 26.58 35.08
CA ALA A 441 -9.93 26.03 34.17
C ALA A 441 -10.81 27.12 33.54
N GLY A 442 -11.26 26.87 32.31
CA GLY A 442 -12.24 27.71 31.62
C GLY A 442 -11.64 28.67 30.58
N PRO A 443 -12.50 29.41 29.89
CA PRO A 443 -12.15 30.11 28.63
C PRO A 443 -11.22 31.32 28.80
N THR A 444 -10.97 31.76 30.04
CA THR A 444 -10.06 32.88 30.35
C THR A 444 -8.76 32.43 31.01
N GLY A 445 -8.58 31.12 31.25
CA GLY A 445 -7.46 30.58 32.02
C GLY A 445 -6.10 31.07 31.57
N VAL A 446 -5.79 30.95 30.26
CA VAL A 446 -4.52 31.40 29.69
C VAL A 446 -4.33 32.91 29.86
N ALA A 447 -5.36 33.71 29.59
CA ALA A 447 -5.30 35.17 29.69
C ALA A 447 -5.15 35.68 31.14
N GLU A 448 -5.62 34.90 32.12
CA GLU A 448 -5.45 35.19 33.54
C GLU A 448 -4.07 34.77 34.06
N ALA A 449 -3.51 33.68 33.52
CA ALA A 449 -2.20 33.16 33.91
C ALA A 449 -1.03 34.06 33.44
N VAL A 450 -1.17 34.71 32.27
CA VAL A 450 -0.10 35.52 31.66
C VAL A 450 -0.63 36.87 31.14
N SER A 451 0.09 37.94 31.45
CA SER A 451 -0.24 39.29 30.96
C SER A 451 0.19 39.48 29.50
N GLY A 452 -0.58 40.26 28.74
CA GLY A 452 -0.22 40.60 27.35
C GLY A 452 -0.74 39.62 26.30
N VAL A 453 -1.48 38.57 26.70
CA VAL A 453 -2.04 37.59 25.78
C VAL A 453 -3.05 38.23 24.82
N SER A 454 -2.86 38.02 23.52
CA SER A 454 -3.86 38.31 22.50
C SER A 454 -4.91 37.20 22.52
N THR A 455 -6.11 37.50 23.00
CA THR A 455 -7.16 36.49 23.18
C THR A 455 -7.96 36.22 21.90
N ALA A 456 -8.41 34.98 21.75
CA ALA A 456 -9.46 34.62 20.79
C ALA A 456 -10.84 34.75 21.45
N PRO A 457 -11.91 35.09 20.71
CA PRO A 457 -13.26 34.85 21.19
C PRO A 457 -13.47 33.35 21.43
N SER A 458 -14.42 33.00 22.30
CA SER A 458 -14.83 31.60 22.50
C SER A 458 -15.03 30.88 21.17
N ASN A 459 -14.55 29.64 21.08
CA ASN A 459 -14.69 28.86 19.86
C ASN A 459 -16.17 28.70 19.52
N THR A 460 -16.52 28.96 18.26
CA THR A 460 -17.90 28.89 17.78
C THR A 460 -18.31 27.47 17.38
N TRP A 461 -17.35 26.57 17.23
CA TRP A 461 -17.56 25.17 16.92
C TRP A 461 -17.78 24.34 18.18
N SER A 462 -18.41 23.18 18.02
CA SER A 462 -18.47 22.20 19.08
C SER A 462 -17.06 21.69 19.37
N ILE A 463 -16.70 21.60 20.64
CA ILE A 463 -15.42 21.05 21.08
C ILE A 463 -15.68 19.61 21.52
N ALA A 464 -14.78 18.69 21.17
CA ALA A 464 -14.91 17.31 21.58
C ALA A 464 -15.04 17.20 23.11
N PRO A 465 -16.10 16.54 23.60
CA PRO A 465 -16.34 16.44 25.03
C PRO A 465 -15.32 15.51 25.69
N GLU A 466 -15.20 15.62 27.01
CA GLU A 466 -14.66 14.55 27.85
C GLU A 466 -15.48 13.27 27.69
N VAL A 467 -14.87 12.13 28.04
CA VAL A 467 -15.53 10.83 27.90
C VAL A 467 -16.77 10.74 28.82
N PRO A 468 -17.99 10.55 28.25
CA PRO A 468 -19.22 10.58 29.03
C PRO A 468 -19.32 9.42 30.03
N GLY A 469 -19.66 9.72 31.29
CA GLY A 469 -20.02 8.68 32.27
C GLY A 469 -18.85 7.90 32.87
N ALA A 470 -17.61 8.33 32.66
CA ALA A 470 -16.47 7.79 33.39
C ALA A 470 -16.68 7.99 34.91
N THR A 471 -16.77 6.87 35.64
CA THR A 471 -17.00 6.80 37.09
C THR A 471 -15.75 6.37 37.84
N SER A 472 -14.63 6.25 37.12
CA SER A 472 -13.34 5.81 37.63
C SER A 472 -12.80 6.79 38.66
N ALA A 473 -12.61 6.32 39.89
CA ALA A 473 -11.91 7.06 40.93
C ALA A 473 -10.40 6.87 40.72
N PHE A 474 -9.71 7.93 40.31
CA PHE A 474 -8.25 7.90 40.19
C PHE A 474 -7.58 8.07 41.56
N THR A 475 -6.47 7.38 41.73
CA THR A 475 -5.57 7.55 42.88
C THR A 475 -4.29 8.20 42.38
N VAL A 476 -3.83 9.24 43.08
CA VAL A 476 -2.58 9.92 42.74
C VAL A 476 -1.64 9.92 43.92
N VAL A 477 -0.37 9.66 43.64
CA VAL A 477 0.71 9.75 44.62
C VAL A 477 1.89 10.48 44.01
N THR A 478 2.56 11.32 44.81
CA THR A 478 3.82 11.94 44.41
C THR A 478 4.94 10.89 44.45
N ALA A 479 5.66 10.73 43.35
CA ALA A 479 6.77 9.79 43.24
C ALA A 479 7.89 10.15 44.25
N ALA A 480 8.51 9.13 44.86
CA ALA A 480 9.63 9.34 45.79
C ALA A 480 10.88 9.94 45.10
N THR A 481 10.99 9.77 43.78
CA THR A 481 12.01 10.39 42.93
C THR A 481 11.37 10.71 41.59
N PRO A 482 11.42 11.98 41.12
CA PRO A 482 10.84 12.33 39.84
C PRO A 482 11.55 11.62 38.68
N LEU A 483 10.77 11.09 37.74
CA LEU A 483 11.24 10.53 36.47
C LEU A 483 11.85 11.65 35.61
N GLY A 484 12.91 11.33 34.85
CA GLY A 484 13.50 12.27 33.89
C GLY A 484 14.41 13.37 34.49
N THR A 485 14.91 13.21 35.71
CA THR A 485 15.84 14.19 36.36
C THR A 485 17.27 14.19 35.82
N ALA A 486 17.62 13.25 34.94
CA ALA A 486 18.93 13.18 34.31
C ALA A 486 19.02 14.11 33.08
N THR A 487 20.25 14.54 32.74
CA THR A 487 20.52 15.46 31.61
C THR A 487 21.54 14.83 30.66
N GLY A 488 21.45 15.15 29.36
CA GLY A 488 22.31 14.56 28.32
C GLY A 488 22.05 13.06 28.12
N VAL A 489 23.09 12.29 27.77
CA VAL A 489 23.01 10.84 27.47
C VAL A 489 22.45 10.02 28.64
N GLY A 490 22.58 10.51 29.88
CA GLY A 490 22.03 9.87 31.08
C GLY A 490 20.51 10.01 31.24
N ALA A 491 19.85 10.83 30.42
CA ALA A 491 18.38 10.95 30.37
C ALA A 491 17.72 9.76 29.64
N VAL A 492 18.50 8.99 28.87
CA VAL A 492 18.05 7.81 28.12
C VAL A 492 18.33 6.55 28.96
N PRO A 493 17.35 5.65 29.18
CA PRO A 493 17.57 4.39 29.90
C PRO A 493 18.72 3.57 29.31
N ALA A 494 19.50 2.86 30.13
CA ALA A 494 20.67 2.10 29.64
C ALA A 494 20.33 1.03 28.57
N SER A 495 19.12 0.49 28.61
CA SER A 495 18.58 -0.43 27.58
C SER A 495 18.27 0.25 26.25
N ALA A 496 18.11 1.58 26.27
CA ALA A 496 17.87 2.46 25.13
C ALA A 496 19.17 3.18 24.70
N GLN A 497 20.34 2.82 25.26
CA GLN A 497 21.65 3.40 24.89
C GLN A 497 22.33 2.50 23.86
N VAL A 498 22.71 3.05 22.69
CA VAL A 498 23.41 2.27 21.66
C VAL A 498 24.90 2.11 22.00
N GLU A 499 25.40 0.87 22.07
CA GLU A 499 26.81 0.57 22.37
C GLU A 499 27.78 1.26 21.39
N GLY A 500 28.89 1.81 21.90
CA GLY A 500 29.99 2.36 21.09
C GLY A 500 30.64 3.67 21.52
N GLN A 501 30.42 4.19 22.74
CA GLN A 501 31.17 5.34 23.26
C GLN A 501 32.46 4.89 24.00
N GLU A 502 33.52 4.60 23.26
CA GLU A 502 34.90 4.62 23.81
C GLU A 502 35.77 5.64 23.05
N GLU A 503 36.47 6.48 23.81
CA GLU A 503 37.37 7.54 23.33
C GLU A 503 38.60 6.99 22.58
N GLY A 504 38.98 7.61 21.45
CA GLY A 504 40.39 7.63 21.05
C GLY A 504 40.74 7.82 19.57
N GLY A 505 41.51 8.88 19.27
CA GLY A 505 42.68 8.75 18.38
C GLY A 505 42.63 9.34 16.97
N SER A 506 42.97 10.62 16.86
CA SER A 506 43.48 11.35 15.67
C SER A 506 44.30 10.52 14.64
N SER A 507 44.03 10.69 13.33
CA SER A 507 45.03 11.23 12.36
C SER A 507 44.52 11.44 10.92
N THR A 508 44.58 12.71 10.51
CA THR A 508 44.91 13.30 9.19
C THR A 508 44.70 12.57 7.86
N SER A 509 43.95 13.27 7.02
CA SER A 509 43.77 13.16 5.57
C SER A 509 45.01 13.47 4.73
N SER A 510 44.98 13.00 3.47
CA SER A 510 45.30 13.79 2.26
C SER A 510 44.78 12.99 1.05
N GLY A 511 44.02 13.48 0.08
CA GLY A 511 43.91 14.82 -0.49
C GLY A 511 44.25 14.70 -1.98
N GLY A 512 43.33 15.00 -2.91
CA GLY A 512 43.69 14.99 -4.33
C GLY A 512 42.56 15.13 -5.35
N LYS A 513 42.22 16.38 -5.67
CA LYS A 513 41.58 16.91 -6.90
C LYS A 513 42.04 16.15 -8.18
N GLY A 514 41.26 15.94 -9.24
CA GLY A 514 40.22 16.76 -9.87
C GLY A 514 40.57 16.88 -11.37
N GLY A 515 39.58 16.89 -12.27
CA GLY A 515 39.84 17.13 -13.70
C GLY A 515 38.67 16.82 -14.63
N LYS A 516 37.92 17.86 -15.03
CA LYS A 516 36.82 17.86 -16.00
C LYS A 516 37.33 17.78 -17.46
N SER A 517 36.55 17.20 -18.38
CA SER A 517 35.74 17.94 -19.38
C SER A 517 35.55 17.24 -20.75
N LYS A 518 34.27 17.12 -21.12
CA LYS A 518 33.56 17.47 -22.39
C LYS A 518 34.10 17.01 -23.76
N GLY A 519 33.16 16.54 -24.59
CA GLY A 519 33.22 16.72 -26.05
C GLY A 519 32.17 15.94 -26.84
N ALA A 520 31.07 16.61 -27.20
CA ALA A 520 29.94 16.13 -28.01
C ALA A 520 30.28 15.87 -29.48
N ALA A 521 29.42 15.13 -30.21
CA ALA A 521 28.67 15.65 -31.37
C ALA A 521 27.81 14.57 -32.08
N ALA A 522 26.66 15.03 -32.58
CA ALA A 522 25.53 14.31 -33.14
C ALA A 522 25.62 13.96 -34.64
N GLY A 523 24.71 13.11 -35.11
CA GLY A 523 24.37 12.92 -36.52
C GLY A 523 22.91 12.46 -36.72
N ARG A 524 22.10 13.29 -37.40
CA ARG A 524 20.70 13.09 -37.85
C ARG A 524 20.63 12.46 -39.25
N VAL A 525 19.62 11.62 -39.54
CA VAL A 525 18.90 11.48 -40.86
C VAL A 525 17.53 10.80 -40.57
N SER A 526 16.37 11.47 -40.65
CA SER A 526 15.41 11.71 -41.77
C SER A 526 14.50 10.54 -42.21
N MET A 527 13.20 10.80 -42.04
CA MET A 527 11.94 10.15 -42.51
C MET A 527 11.88 9.59 -43.93
N GLY A 528 11.00 8.59 -44.12
CA GLY A 528 10.35 8.24 -45.39
C GLY A 528 9.05 7.45 -45.17
N SER A 529 7.94 8.01 -45.65
CA SER A 529 6.56 7.52 -45.60
C SER A 529 6.15 6.76 -46.88
N ILE A 530 5.28 5.74 -46.79
CA ILE A 530 4.43 5.24 -47.90
C ILE A 530 3.11 4.69 -47.34
N GLU A 531 1.98 5.27 -47.80
CA GLU A 531 0.61 4.72 -47.71
C GLU A 531 0.37 3.64 -48.78
N LEU A 532 -0.49 2.64 -48.51
CA LEU A 532 -1.51 2.21 -49.49
C LEU A 532 -2.71 1.44 -48.89
N ASN A 533 -3.88 1.76 -49.44
CA ASN A 533 -5.27 1.54 -49.05
C ASN A 533 -5.91 0.14 -49.29
N VAL A 534 -6.82 -0.22 -48.36
CA VAL A 534 -8.25 -0.65 -48.50
C VAL A 534 -8.63 -2.05 -49.05
N LEU A 535 -9.31 -2.87 -48.22
CA LEU A 535 -10.71 -3.38 -48.41
C LEU A 535 -11.06 -4.47 -47.36
N CYS A 536 -11.95 -4.17 -46.39
CA CYS A 536 -13.12 -5.00 -46.05
C CYS A 536 -14.01 -4.30 -45.00
N GLY A 537 -15.11 -3.71 -45.46
CA GLY A 537 -16.16 -3.16 -44.61
C GLY A 537 -17.34 -4.11 -44.50
N LEU A 538 -17.54 -4.66 -43.31
CA LEU A 538 -18.84 -4.95 -42.70
C LEU A 538 -18.59 -4.84 -41.18
N ALA A 539 -18.63 -3.60 -40.70
CA ALA A 539 -18.50 -3.26 -39.29
C ALA A 539 -19.70 -3.82 -38.52
N ILE A 540 -19.43 -4.38 -37.33
CA ILE A 540 -20.15 -4.19 -36.05
C ILE A 540 -19.47 -5.09 -34.99
N TRP A 541 -18.84 -4.41 -34.03
CA TRP A 541 -18.09 -4.84 -32.83
C TRP A 541 -16.85 -5.72 -33.09
N LEU A 542 -15.72 -5.03 -33.29
CA LEU A 542 -14.36 -5.56 -33.19
C LEU A 542 -13.95 -5.51 -31.69
N VAL A 543 -12.86 -6.18 -31.30
CA VAL A 543 -12.24 -6.02 -29.98
C VAL A 543 -10.90 -5.36 -30.21
N ALA A 544 -10.62 -4.25 -29.52
CA ALA A 544 -9.40 -3.49 -29.75
C ALA A 544 -8.42 -3.60 -28.58
N PHE A 545 -7.13 -3.48 -28.89
CA PHE A 545 -6.04 -3.42 -27.94
C PHE A 545 -5.37 -2.05 -27.93
N GLY A 546 -4.95 -1.60 -26.75
CA GLY A 546 -4.28 -0.30 -26.57
C GLY A 546 -2.92 -0.18 -27.26
N TYR A 547 -2.31 -1.29 -27.68
CA TYR A 547 -1.04 -1.36 -28.40
C TYR A 547 -0.94 -2.65 -29.22
N ASN A 548 -0.07 -2.69 -30.23
CA ASN A 548 0.14 -3.78 -31.16
C ASN A 548 -1.15 -4.29 -31.85
N GLU A 549 -2.14 -3.41 -32.06
CA GLU A 549 -3.48 -3.78 -32.52
C GLU A 549 -3.45 -4.56 -33.85
N SER A 550 -2.59 -4.16 -34.79
CA SER A 550 -2.44 -4.88 -36.07
C SER A 550 -2.01 -6.34 -35.86
N LYS A 551 -1.08 -6.59 -34.93
CA LYS A 551 -0.60 -7.94 -34.58
C LYS A 551 -1.70 -8.74 -33.88
N ARG A 552 -2.38 -8.14 -32.91
CA ARG A 552 -3.50 -8.77 -32.18
C ARG A 552 -4.68 -9.09 -33.11
N LEU A 553 -4.96 -8.26 -34.12
CA LEU A 553 -5.98 -8.54 -35.15
C LEU A 553 -5.59 -9.70 -36.06
N GLU A 554 -4.32 -9.79 -36.46
CA GLU A 554 -3.80 -10.90 -37.27
C GLU A 554 -3.90 -12.23 -36.51
N GLU A 555 -3.49 -12.24 -35.24
CA GLU A 555 -3.57 -13.40 -34.33
C GLU A 555 -5.00 -13.92 -34.14
N ARG A 556 -6.00 -13.03 -34.24
CA ARG A 556 -7.44 -13.34 -34.14
C ARG A 556 -8.13 -13.47 -35.50
N CYS A 557 -7.39 -13.41 -36.60
CA CYS A 557 -7.94 -13.52 -37.94
C CYS A 557 -8.28 -14.98 -38.27
N LEU A 558 -9.51 -15.39 -37.97
CA LEU A 558 -10.00 -16.73 -38.28
C LEU A 558 -10.75 -16.77 -39.62
N HIS A 559 -10.29 -17.63 -40.53
CA HIS A 559 -10.96 -17.96 -41.79
C HIS A 559 -11.82 -19.23 -41.62
N PHE A 560 -13.10 -19.17 -41.98
CA PHE A 560 -14.02 -20.31 -41.89
C PHE A 560 -15.21 -20.16 -42.85
N ASP A 561 -15.88 -21.26 -43.18
CA ASP A 561 -17.07 -21.31 -44.04
C ASP A 561 -18.35 -21.15 -43.19
N MET A 562 -19.00 -20.00 -43.35
CA MET A 562 -20.21 -19.64 -42.63
C MET A 562 -21.42 -20.54 -42.99
N ALA A 563 -21.55 -20.97 -44.24
CA ALA A 563 -22.63 -21.85 -44.68
C ALA A 563 -22.44 -23.27 -44.15
N ALA A 564 -21.20 -23.75 -44.08
CA ALA A 564 -20.88 -25.00 -43.42
C ALA A 564 -21.16 -24.95 -41.91
N LEU A 565 -20.86 -23.83 -41.23
CA LEU A 565 -21.17 -23.67 -39.80
C LEU A 565 -22.67 -23.69 -39.55
N ARG A 566 -23.47 -23.00 -40.37
CA ARG A 566 -24.95 -23.05 -40.32
C ARG A 566 -25.47 -24.48 -40.41
N ARG A 567 -24.98 -25.24 -41.40
CA ARG A 567 -25.33 -26.66 -41.57
C ARG A 567 -24.89 -27.52 -40.40
N ALA A 568 -23.72 -27.27 -39.83
CA ALA A 568 -23.24 -27.97 -38.65
C ALA A 568 -24.16 -27.71 -37.43
N ALA A 569 -24.52 -26.44 -37.19
CA ALA A 569 -25.43 -26.02 -36.13
C ALA A 569 -26.81 -26.68 -36.25
N ALA A 570 -27.47 -26.57 -37.42
CA ALA A 570 -28.78 -27.18 -37.66
C ALA A 570 -28.76 -28.71 -37.44
N ARG A 571 -27.75 -29.39 -38.00
CA ARG A 571 -27.59 -30.84 -37.79
C ARG A 571 -27.37 -31.21 -36.33
N SER A 572 -26.61 -30.41 -35.58
CA SER A 572 -26.29 -30.72 -34.17
C SER A 572 -27.53 -30.78 -33.26
N VAL A 573 -28.61 -30.10 -33.66
CA VAL A 573 -29.89 -30.09 -32.93
C VAL A 573 -31.04 -30.77 -33.70
N ASN A 574 -30.73 -31.58 -34.72
CA ASN A 574 -31.71 -32.28 -35.57
C ASN A 574 -32.75 -31.34 -36.20
N ARG A 575 -32.29 -30.28 -36.85
CA ARG A 575 -33.09 -29.32 -37.64
C ARG A 575 -32.55 -29.19 -39.06
N ALA A 576 -33.37 -28.66 -39.97
CA ALA A 576 -32.95 -28.31 -41.32
C ALA A 576 -32.24 -26.95 -41.32
N GLU A 577 -31.44 -26.66 -42.34
CA GLU A 577 -30.74 -25.35 -42.42
C GLU A 577 -31.74 -24.20 -42.60
N GLU A 578 -32.86 -24.47 -43.26
CA GLU A 578 -33.97 -23.56 -43.50
C GLU A 578 -34.72 -23.19 -42.21
N ASP A 579 -34.54 -23.98 -41.14
CA ASP A 579 -35.12 -23.71 -39.82
C ASP A 579 -34.34 -22.63 -39.04
N ILE A 580 -33.18 -22.17 -39.54
CA ILE A 580 -32.43 -21.08 -38.92
C ILE A 580 -33.08 -19.74 -39.29
N LEU A 581 -33.75 -19.12 -38.32
CA LEU A 581 -34.41 -17.82 -38.44
C LEU A 581 -33.40 -16.67 -38.51
N SER A 582 -32.38 -16.70 -37.65
CA SER A 582 -31.35 -15.66 -37.59
C SER A 582 -29.99 -16.23 -37.19
N LEU A 583 -28.94 -15.57 -37.66
CA LEU A 583 -27.56 -15.80 -37.25
C LEU A 583 -26.93 -14.43 -37.00
N THR A 584 -26.45 -14.21 -35.80
CA THR A 584 -25.82 -12.96 -35.39
C THR A 584 -24.48 -13.27 -34.71
N LYS A 585 -23.45 -12.47 -35.02
CA LYS A 585 -22.24 -12.44 -34.21
C LYS A 585 -22.63 -11.92 -32.83
N LEU A 586 -22.41 -12.72 -31.79
CA LEU A 586 -22.83 -12.40 -30.43
C LEU A 586 -21.72 -11.64 -29.69
N ALA A 587 -20.49 -12.17 -29.76
CA ALA A 587 -19.35 -11.62 -29.03
C ALA A 587 -18.02 -12.06 -29.67
N GLU A 588 -16.94 -11.35 -29.33
CA GLU A 588 -15.56 -11.79 -29.49
C GLU A 588 -14.90 -11.71 -28.12
N GLY A 589 -14.40 -12.84 -27.62
CA GLY A 589 -13.58 -12.90 -26.39
C GLY A 589 -12.09 -12.88 -26.72
N GLY A 590 -11.23 -13.05 -25.72
CA GLY A 590 -9.77 -13.16 -25.95
C GLY A 590 -9.36 -14.36 -26.80
N PHE A 591 -10.10 -15.48 -26.67
CA PHE A 591 -9.75 -16.76 -27.31
C PHE A 591 -10.74 -17.24 -28.38
N ASN A 592 -11.94 -16.66 -28.45
CA ASN A 592 -13.02 -17.22 -29.26
C ASN A 592 -13.87 -16.15 -29.95
N ARG A 593 -14.29 -16.46 -31.17
CA ARG A 593 -15.39 -15.79 -31.87
C ARG A 593 -16.69 -16.51 -31.60
N VAL A 594 -17.76 -15.78 -31.26
CA VAL A 594 -19.03 -16.36 -30.80
C VAL A 594 -20.19 -15.91 -31.67
N PHE A 595 -20.99 -16.85 -32.16
CA PHE A 595 -22.22 -16.61 -32.91
C PHE A 595 -23.43 -17.17 -32.16
N GLU A 596 -24.55 -16.45 -32.23
CA GLU A 596 -25.88 -16.93 -31.84
C GLU A 596 -26.68 -17.28 -33.09
N MET A 597 -27.27 -18.46 -33.09
CA MET A 597 -28.22 -18.91 -34.11
C MET A 597 -29.56 -19.18 -33.44
N THR A 598 -30.62 -18.55 -33.95
CA THR A 598 -31.99 -18.77 -33.47
C THR A 598 -32.75 -19.60 -34.50
N MET A 599 -33.34 -20.71 -34.05
CA MET A 599 -34.19 -21.58 -34.84
C MET A 599 -35.64 -21.07 -34.88
N GLN A 600 -36.43 -21.48 -35.86
CA GLN A 600 -37.86 -21.12 -35.99
C GLN A 600 -38.71 -21.56 -34.78
N ASP A 601 -38.31 -22.63 -34.10
CA ASP A 601 -38.97 -23.12 -32.88
C ASP A 601 -38.52 -22.37 -31.60
N GLY A 602 -37.66 -21.35 -31.74
CA GLY A 602 -37.14 -20.54 -30.65
C GLY A 602 -35.87 -21.09 -29.99
N LEU A 603 -35.40 -22.29 -30.36
CA LEU A 603 -34.15 -22.84 -29.84
C LEU A 603 -32.97 -21.94 -30.23
N LYS A 604 -32.10 -21.61 -29.26
CA LYS A 604 -30.90 -20.81 -29.47
C LYS A 604 -29.65 -21.66 -29.32
N VAL A 605 -28.77 -21.57 -30.31
CA VAL A 605 -27.49 -22.29 -30.38
C VAL A 605 -26.35 -21.28 -30.40
N ILE A 606 -25.39 -21.46 -29.52
CA ILE A 606 -24.13 -20.72 -29.52
C ILE A 606 -23.09 -21.52 -30.30
N ALA A 607 -22.40 -20.87 -31.24
CA ALA A 607 -21.23 -21.41 -31.91
C ALA A 607 -19.99 -20.64 -31.45
N ARG A 608 -19.09 -21.28 -30.70
CA ARG A 608 -17.77 -20.77 -30.33
C ARG A 608 -16.72 -21.30 -31.30
N LEU A 609 -15.91 -20.42 -31.86
CA LEU A 609 -14.80 -20.76 -32.74
C LEU A 609 -13.50 -20.20 -32.14
N PRO A 610 -12.57 -21.06 -31.72
CA PRO A 610 -11.27 -20.63 -31.21
C PRO A 610 -10.46 -19.85 -32.26
N TYR A 611 -9.77 -18.80 -31.83
CA TYR A 611 -8.83 -18.08 -32.69
C TYR A 611 -7.56 -18.89 -32.97
N PRO A 612 -6.81 -18.56 -34.05
CA PRO A 612 -5.49 -19.16 -34.30
C PRO A 612 -4.50 -19.02 -33.13
N SER A 613 -4.61 -17.93 -32.36
CA SER A 613 -3.84 -17.67 -31.14
C SER A 613 -4.20 -18.58 -29.96
N THR A 614 -5.37 -19.22 -29.98
CA THR A 614 -5.79 -20.14 -28.92
C THR A 614 -4.99 -21.43 -28.99
N GLN A 615 -4.10 -21.60 -28.03
CA GLN A 615 -3.23 -22.77 -27.90
C GLN A 615 -3.59 -23.58 -26.64
N PRO A 616 -3.28 -24.89 -26.61
CA PRO A 616 -2.90 -25.72 -27.74
C PRO A 616 -4.08 -26.01 -28.69
N LYS A 617 -3.84 -25.89 -30.01
CA LYS A 617 -4.82 -26.32 -31.02
C LYS A 617 -5.27 -27.76 -30.78
N ARG A 618 -6.51 -28.08 -31.14
CA ARG A 618 -7.21 -29.35 -30.88
C ARG A 618 -7.42 -29.69 -29.40
N LEU A 619 -6.36 -29.68 -28.60
CA LEU A 619 -6.36 -30.10 -27.20
C LEU A 619 -7.17 -29.15 -26.31
N ALA A 620 -7.05 -27.82 -26.51
CA ALA A 620 -7.85 -26.85 -25.76
C ALA A 620 -9.35 -27.07 -25.98
N THR A 621 -9.80 -27.18 -27.24
CA THR A 621 -11.19 -27.48 -27.60
C THR A 621 -11.65 -28.83 -27.07
N ALA A 622 -10.82 -29.87 -27.22
CA ALA A 622 -11.13 -31.22 -26.72
C ALA A 622 -11.32 -31.23 -25.20
N SER A 623 -10.44 -30.54 -24.47
CA SER A 623 -10.50 -30.43 -23.02
C SER A 623 -11.70 -29.63 -22.56
N GLU A 624 -11.99 -28.48 -23.19
CA GLU A 624 -13.12 -27.62 -22.84
C GLU A 624 -14.47 -28.36 -22.99
N VAL A 625 -14.65 -29.10 -24.08
CA VAL A 625 -15.87 -29.91 -24.27
C VAL A 625 -15.95 -31.05 -23.26
N ALA A 626 -14.82 -31.70 -22.97
CA ALA A 626 -14.78 -32.79 -22.02
C ALA A 626 -15.14 -32.32 -20.61
N ILE A 627 -14.56 -31.21 -20.16
CA ILE A 627 -14.78 -30.69 -18.81
C ILE A 627 -16.21 -30.21 -18.61
N MET A 628 -16.80 -29.45 -19.57
CA MET A 628 -18.20 -29.02 -19.47
C MET A 628 -19.14 -30.22 -19.32
N ARG A 629 -18.96 -31.27 -20.13
CA ARG A 629 -19.76 -32.50 -20.01
C ARG A 629 -19.52 -33.23 -18.70
N PHE A 630 -18.27 -33.27 -18.25
CA PHE A 630 -17.87 -33.98 -17.04
C PHE A 630 -18.42 -33.30 -15.77
N VAL A 631 -18.17 -32.00 -15.58
CA VAL A 631 -18.68 -31.25 -14.42
C VAL A 631 -20.19 -31.06 -14.49
N GLY A 632 -20.75 -30.94 -15.69
CA GLY A 632 -22.20 -30.98 -15.93
C GLY A 632 -22.86 -32.25 -15.40
N SER A 633 -22.23 -33.41 -15.62
CA SER A 633 -22.71 -34.67 -15.07
C SER A 633 -22.60 -34.79 -13.54
N HIS A 634 -21.82 -33.90 -12.91
CA HIS A 634 -21.67 -33.76 -11.46
C HIS A 634 -22.53 -32.63 -10.86
N GLY A 635 -23.48 -32.09 -11.65
CA GLY A 635 -24.44 -31.09 -11.16
C GLY A 635 -23.88 -29.67 -11.06
N ILE A 636 -22.79 -29.38 -11.77
CA ILE A 636 -22.36 -28.01 -12.07
C ILE A 636 -23.17 -27.52 -13.28
N PRO A 637 -23.81 -26.35 -13.23
CA PRO A 637 -24.59 -25.87 -14.36
C PRO A 637 -23.64 -25.39 -15.47
N THR A 638 -23.59 -26.10 -16.58
CA THR A 638 -22.76 -25.77 -17.75
C THR A 638 -23.59 -25.88 -19.03
N PRO A 639 -23.28 -25.12 -20.09
CA PRO A 639 -23.99 -25.24 -21.37
C PRO A 639 -23.97 -26.68 -21.91
N ALA A 640 -25.12 -27.16 -22.40
CA ALA A 640 -25.16 -28.43 -23.10
C ALA A 640 -24.42 -28.35 -24.45
N VAL A 641 -23.44 -29.22 -24.67
CA VAL A 641 -22.69 -29.30 -25.95
C VAL A 641 -23.45 -30.17 -26.97
N TYR A 642 -24.04 -29.53 -27.98
CA TYR A 642 -24.79 -30.16 -29.08
C TYR A 642 -23.89 -30.80 -30.14
N GLY A 643 -22.76 -30.17 -30.46
CA GLY A 643 -21.82 -30.67 -31.46
C GLY A 643 -20.51 -29.89 -31.40
N TYR A 644 -19.44 -30.43 -31.96
CA TYR A 644 -18.14 -29.74 -32.00
C TYR A 644 -17.20 -30.43 -32.98
N SER A 645 -16.12 -29.74 -33.32
CA SER A 645 -14.97 -30.32 -34.01
C SER A 645 -13.70 -29.80 -33.36
N THR A 646 -12.78 -30.72 -33.03
CA THR A 646 -11.46 -30.40 -32.48
C THR A 646 -10.41 -30.21 -33.57
N GLU A 647 -10.76 -30.42 -34.84
CA GLU A 647 -9.84 -30.31 -35.97
C GLU A 647 -10.31 -29.18 -36.89
N SER A 648 -9.38 -28.45 -37.50
CA SER A 648 -9.71 -27.45 -38.52
C SER A 648 -10.03 -28.08 -39.89
N GLU A 649 -9.59 -29.33 -40.11
CA GLU A 649 -9.88 -30.14 -41.30
C GLU A 649 -11.33 -30.66 -41.32
N ASN A 650 -12.29 -29.74 -41.36
CA ASN A 650 -13.70 -30.04 -41.48
C ASN A 650 -14.37 -29.06 -42.45
N ALA A 651 -15.66 -29.27 -42.77
CA ALA A 651 -16.36 -28.44 -43.75
C ALA A 651 -16.44 -26.94 -43.35
N VAL A 652 -16.39 -26.62 -42.06
CA VAL A 652 -16.33 -25.25 -41.52
C VAL A 652 -14.94 -24.65 -41.71
N GLY A 653 -13.88 -25.45 -41.80
CA GLY A 653 -12.51 -24.96 -41.92
C GLY A 653 -11.90 -24.44 -40.61
N SER A 654 -12.54 -24.72 -39.47
CA SER A 654 -12.08 -24.29 -38.14
C SER A 654 -12.55 -25.28 -37.08
N GLU A 655 -11.83 -25.34 -35.96
CA GLU A 655 -12.35 -25.89 -34.71
C GLU A 655 -13.60 -25.11 -34.29
N TYR A 656 -14.56 -25.79 -33.66
CA TYR A 656 -15.77 -25.13 -33.15
C TYR A 656 -16.44 -25.94 -32.05
N ILE A 657 -17.20 -25.25 -31.20
CA ILE A 657 -18.13 -25.82 -30.22
C ILE A 657 -19.53 -25.24 -30.48
N LEU A 658 -20.51 -26.11 -30.68
CA LEU A 658 -21.94 -25.79 -30.82
C LEU A 658 -22.62 -26.21 -29.52
N MET A 659 -23.20 -25.25 -28.82
CA MET A 659 -23.73 -25.46 -27.48
C MET A 659 -24.97 -24.64 -27.20
N GLU A 660 -25.61 -24.94 -26.08
CA GLU A 660 -26.73 -24.22 -25.52
C GLU A 660 -26.38 -22.75 -25.26
N LYS A 661 -27.33 -21.83 -25.53
CA LYS A 661 -27.29 -20.49 -24.96
C LYS A 661 -27.81 -20.56 -23.52
N VAL A 662 -26.93 -20.30 -22.56
CA VAL A 662 -27.30 -20.24 -21.14
C VAL A 662 -28.43 -19.23 -20.93
N SER A 663 -29.46 -19.63 -20.21
CA SER A 663 -30.57 -18.77 -19.84
C SER A 663 -30.20 -17.86 -18.67
N GLY A 664 -30.73 -16.62 -18.64
CA GLY A 664 -30.49 -15.66 -17.57
C GLY A 664 -29.69 -14.44 -18.03
N ARG A 665 -29.32 -13.59 -17.06
CA ARG A 665 -28.44 -12.43 -17.25
C ARG A 665 -27.01 -12.78 -16.82
N CYS A 666 -26.02 -12.13 -17.43
CA CYS A 666 -24.64 -12.18 -16.95
C CYS A 666 -24.58 -11.54 -15.56
N LEU A 667 -23.85 -12.16 -14.62
CA LEU A 667 -23.73 -11.65 -13.26
C LEU A 667 -23.03 -10.28 -13.24
N ALA A 668 -22.07 -10.03 -14.13
CA ALA A 668 -21.40 -8.73 -14.24
C ALA A 668 -22.39 -7.58 -14.50
N ASP A 669 -23.39 -7.81 -15.36
CA ASP A 669 -24.41 -6.80 -15.73
C ASP A 669 -25.34 -6.41 -14.57
N VAL A 670 -25.43 -7.25 -13.53
CA VAL A 670 -26.27 -7.00 -12.34
C VAL A 670 -25.45 -6.77 -11.08
N TRP A 671 -24.14 -7.02 -11.11
CA TRP A 671 -23.34 -7.18 -9.88
C TRP A 671 -23.43 -5.97 -8.95
N PHE A 672 -23.33 -4.78 -9.53
CA PHE A 672 -23.40 -3.50 -8.83
C PHE A 672 -24.84 -3.07 -8.50
N GLU A 673 -25.85 -3.75 -9.05
CA GLU A 673 -27.28 -3.56 -8.76
C GLU A 673 -27.76 -4.47 -7.61
N LEU A 674 -27.00 -5.52 -7.28
CA LEU A 674 -27.38 -6.49 -6.24
C LEU A 674 -27.36 -5.85 -4.85
N SER A 675 -28.45 -6.06 -4.10
CA SER A 675 -28.45 -5.86 -2.65
C SER A 675 -27.49 -6.84 -1.97
N ASP A 676 -27.05 -6.52 -0.77
CA ASP A 676 -26.14 -7.37 0.02
C ASP A 676 -26.70 -8.78 0.25
N SER A 677 -28.01 -8.90 0.49
CA SER A 677 -28.68 -10.19 0.64
C SER A 677 -28.63 -11.05 -0.63
N GLN A 678 -28.74 -10.43 -1.80
CA GLN A 678 -28.66 -11.11 -3.10
C GLN A 678 -27.21 -11.47 -3.42
N ARG A 679 -26.25 -10.57 -3.17
CA ARG A 679 -24.82 -10.84 -3.33
C ARG A 679 -24.38 -12.01 -2.45
N LEU A 680 -24.80 -12.03 -1.18
CA LEU A 680 -24.55 -13.12 -0.25
C LEU A 680 -25.12 -14.46 -0.74
N LYS A 681 -26.35 -14.45 -1.29
CA LYS A 681 -26.96 -15.64 -1.86
C LYS A 681 -26.12 -16.18 -3.02
N VAL A 682 -25.72 -15.33 -3.96
CA VAL A 682 -24.89 -15.73 -5.11
C VAL A 682 -23.55 -16.27 -4.66
N LEU A 683 -22.84 -15.59 -3.75
CA LEU A 683 -21.56 -16.07 -3.19
C LEU A 683 -21.73 -17.42 -2.49
N GLY A 684 -22.83 -17.60 -1.76
CA GLY A 684 -23.18 -18.87 -1.14
C GLY A 684 -23.38 -20.00 -2.15
N GLU A 685 -24.06 -19.73 -3.28
CA GLU A 685 -24.25 -20.70 -4.37
C GLU A 685 -22.93 -21.00 -5.11
N ILE A 686 -22.05 -20.01 -5.31
CA ILE A 686 -20.71 -20.22 -5.87
C ILE A 686 -19.94 -21.24 -5.03
N VAL A 687 -19.90 -21.06 -3.71
CA VAL A 687 -19.22 -22.01 -2.82
C VAL A 687 -19.90 -23.38 -2.82
N ASP A 688 -21.23 -23.46 -2.95
CA ASP A 688 -21.93 -24.75 -3.10
C ASP A 688 -21.51 -25.51 -4.38
N LEU A 689 -21.19 -24.78 -5.46
CA LEU A 689 -20.65 -25.36 -6.68
C LEU A 689 -19.19 -25.80 -6.50
N GLU A 690 -18.37 -25.03 -5.79
CA GLU A 690 -17.01 -25.46 -5.44
C GLU A 690 -17.00 -26.71 -4.54
N VAL A 691 -17.94 -26.82 -3.60
CA VAL A 691 -18.12 -28.04 -2.79
C VAL A 691 -18.36 -29.26 -3.68
N LYS A 692 -19.17 -29.14 -4.74
CA LYS A 692 -19.39 -30.24 -5.69
C LYS A 692 -18.10 -30.60 -6.43
N LEU A 693 -17.36 -29.60 -6.93
CA LEU A 693 -16.08 -29.83 -7.63
C LEU A 693 -15.04 -30.51 -6.72
N PHE A 694 -14.92 -30.08 -5.47
CA PHE A 694 -14.00 -30.65 -4.49
C PHE A 694 -14.39 -32.05 -4.04
N ASN A 695 -15.61 -32.50 -4.30
CA ASN A 695 -16.04 -33.87 -4.02
C ASN A 695 -15.77 -34.85 -5.17
N ILE A 696 -15.22 -34.37 -6.28
CA ILE A 696 -14.79 -35.22 -7.39
C ILE A 696 -13.39 -35.77 -7.09
N ASP A 697 -13.20 -37.07 -7.27
CA ASP A 697 -11.90 -37.72 -7.10
C ASP A 697 -11.22 -37.93 -8.45
N PHE A 698 -10.05 -37.32 -8.63
CA PHE A 698 -9.24 -37.51 -9.83
C PHE A 698 -8.02 -38.41 -9.56
N PRO A 699 -7.60 -39.21 -10.56
CA PRO A 699 -6.47 -40.15 -10.41
C PRO A 699 -5.10 -39.53 -10.71
N ALA A 700 -5.06 -38.30 -11.26
CA ALA A 700 -3.85 -37.62 -11.74
C ALA A 700 -4.09 -36.11 -11.86
N TYR A 701 -3.02 -35.36 -12.14
CA TYR A 701 -3.00 -33.92 -12.39
C TYR A 701 -2.84 -33.64 -13.89
N GLY A 702 -3.43 -32.55 -14.38
CA GLY A 702 -3.51 -32.19 -15.80
C GLY A 702 -4.94 -31.87 -16.23
N SER A 703 -5.20 -31.83 -17.53
CA SER A 703 -6.52 -31.45 -18.05
C SER A 703 -7.41 -32.66 -18.36
N ILE A 704 -8.73 -32.46 -18.36
CA ILE A 704 -9.71 -33.53 -18.54
C ILE A 704 -10.06 -33.67 -20.03
N TYR A 705 -10.06 -34.89 -20.55
CA TYR A 705 -10.41 -35.20 -21.93
C TYR A 705 -11.42 -36.32 -22.03
N ARG A 706 -12.15 -36.38 -23.14
CA ARG A 706 -12.76 -37.64 -23.56
C ARG A 706 -11.68 -38.54 -24.15
N ASN A 707 -11.79 -39.83 -23.88
CA ASN A 707 -10.88 -40.85 -24.41
C ASN A 707 -10.78 -40.81 -25.95
N VAL A 708 -11.85 -40.45 -26.64
CA VAL A 708 -11.91 -40.43 -28.11
C VAL A 708 -11.30 -39.17 -28.75
N ASP A 709 -11.16 -38.08 -27.99
CA ASP A 709 -10.67 -36.80 -28.54
C ASP A 709 -9.16 -36.63 -28.33
N LEU A 710 -8.63 -37.23 -27.25
CA LEU A 710 -7.19 -37.24 -26.97
C LEU A 710 -6.48 -38.20 -27.93
N PRO A 711 -5.47 -37.76 -28.71
CA PRO A 711 -4.69 -38.65 -29.58
C PRO A 711 -3.95 -39.74 -28.80
N ASP A 712 -3.71 -40.88 -29.45
CA ASP A 712 -3.05 -42.05 -28.82
C ASP A 712 -1.58 -41.81 -28.45
N GLU A 713 -0.94 -40.79 -29.02
CA GLU A 713 0.43 -40.39 -28.70
C GLU A 713 0.59 -39.72 -27.33
N PHE A 714 -0.52 -39.24 -26.74
CA PHE A 714 -0.52 -38.63 -25.42
C PHE A 714 -0.82 -39.65 -24.32
N ASP A 715 0.00 -39.60 -23.28
CA ASP A 715 -0.21 -40.34 -22.03
C ASP A 715 -1.58 -39.95 -21.42
N ARG A 716 -2.27 -40.90 -20.79
CA ARG A 716 -3.60 -40.68 -20.19
C ARG A 716 -3.85 -41.55 -18.96
N VAL A 717 -4.59 -41.02 -18.00
CA VAL A 717 -5.02 -41.74 -16.79
C VAL A 717 -6.54 -41.75 -16.69
N GLN A 718 -7.16 -42.94 -16.61
CA GLN A 718 -8.62 -43.10 -16.65
C GLN A 718 -9.30 -42.59 -15.37
N ILE A 719 -10.34 -41.77 -15.51
CA ILE A 719 -11.15 -41.28 -14.39
C ILE A 719 -12.28 -42.31 -14.11
N GLY A 720 -12.14 -43.06 -13.02
CA GLY A 720 -13.18 -43.98 -12.50
C GLY A 720 -13.65 -45.11 -13.44
N GLN A 721 -14.45 -46.07 -12.92
CA GLN A 721 -15.06 -47.13 -13.74
C GLN A 721 -16.44 -46.76 -14.31
N ARG A 722 -17.22 -45.91 -13.63
CA ARG A 722 -18.53 -45.41 -14.12
C ARG A 722 -18.38 -44.30 -15.16
N GLU A 723 -17.23 -43.64 -15.17
CA GLU A 723 -16.87 -42.48 -15.99
C GLU A 723 -15.86 -42.81 -17.08
N GLY A 724 -15.64 -44.11 -17.41
CA GLY A 724 -14.60 -44.62 -18.32
C GLY A 724 -14.63 -44.13 -19.78
N ARG A 725 -15.35 -43.05 -20.07
CA ARG A 725 -15.27 -42.21 -21.27
C ARG A 725 -14.31 -41.02 -21.09
N PHE A 726 -13.90 -40.68 -19.88
CA PHE A 726 -13.02 -39.55 -19.57
C PHE A 726 -11.67 -39.99 -18.99
N CYS A 727 -10.65 -39.16 -19.22
CA CYS A 727 -9.30 -39.36 -18.71
C CYS A 727 -8.66 -38.01 -18.35
N VAL A 728 -7.68 -38.04 -17.46
CA VAL A 728 -6.74 -36.93 -17.27
C VAL A 728 -5.61 -37.11 -18.28
N GLY A 729 -5.31 -36.05 -19.01
CA GLY A 729 -4.29 -35.99 -20.05
C GLY A 729 -3.31 -34.82 -19.83
N PRO A 730 -2.60 -34.38 -20.88
CA PRO A 730 -1.67 -33.25 -20.77
C PRO A 730 -2.40 -31.96 -20.39
N ASP A 731 -1.74 -31.12 -19.61
CA ASP A 731 -2.22 -29.82 -19.17
C ASP A 731 -2.35 -28.86 -20.36
N VAL A 732 -3.52 -28.26 -20.56
CA VAL A 732 -3.81 -27.31 -21.66
C VAL A 732 -3.60 -25.85 -21.28
N SER A 733 -3.20 -25.55 -20.05
CA SER A 733 -2.98 -24.17 -19.58
C SER A 733 -2.06 -23.42 -20.55
N LEU A 734 -2.50 -22.23 -21.00
CA LEU A 734 -1.84 -21.48 -22.08
C LEU A 734 -0.33 -21.28 -21.86
N LYS A 735 0.09 -21.04 -20.62
CA LYS A 735 1.51 -20.88 -20.22
C LYS A 735 2.42 -22.08 -20.54
N HIS A 736 1.85 -23.26 -20.80
CA HIS A 736 2.59 -24.46 -21.23
C HIS A 736 2.81 -24.54 -22.74
N TRP A 737 2.10 -23.73 -23.52
CA TRP A 737 2.00 -23.86 -24.98
C TRP A 737 2.26 -22.56 -25.74
N PHE A 738 2.19 -21.40 -25.08
CA PHE A 738 2.30 -20.10 -25.72
C PHE A 738 3.59 -19.91 -26.55
N GLY A 739 3.43 -19.40 -27.77
CA GLY A 739 4.53 -19.18 -28.71
C GLY A 739 5.27 -20.47 -29.10
N THR A 740 6.60 -20.40 -29.13
CA THR A 740 7.46 -21.54 -29.49
C THR A 740 7.47 -22.65 -28.43
N ARG A 741 6.86 -22.42 -27.24
CA ARG A 741 6.69 -23.47 -26.22
C ARG A 741 5.85 -24.63 -26.74
N SER A 742 4.89 -24.38 -27.65
CA SER A 742 4.07 -25.43 -28.28
C SER A 742 4.89 -26.47 -29.05
N HIS A 743 6.08 -26.10 -29.55
CA HIS A 743 6.96 -26.97 -30.32
C HIS A 743 7.99 -27.74 -29.48
N LEU A 744 8.03 -27.51 -28.17
CA LEU A 744 8.93 -28.26 -27.28
C LEU A 744 8.48 -29.71 -27.17
N ASP A 745 9.45 -30.62 -27.36
CA ASP A 745 9.35 -32.04 -27.03
C ASP A 745 9.45 -32.23 -25.51
N PHE A 746 8.40 -31.79 -24.80
CA PHE A 746 8.28 -31.83 -23.35
C PHE A 746 6.97 -32.53 -22.94
N LYS A 747 7.06 -33.44 -21.96
CA LYS A 747 5.89 -34.15 -21.43
C LYS A 747 5.09 -33.23 -20.51
N ARG A 748 3.90 -32.80 -20.94
CA ARG A 748 3.03 -31.85 -20.22
C ARG A 748 2.02 -32.56 -19.31
N GLY A 749 2.38 -33.72 -18.78
CA GLY A 749 1.48 -34.59 -18.02
C GLY A 749 0.72 -35.59 -18.91
N PRO A 750 -0.26 -36.33 -18.33
CA PRO A 750 -0.75 -36.18 -16.96
C PRO A 750 0.29 -36.58 -15.92
N SER A 751 0.37 -35.84 -14.83
CA SER A 751 1.28 -36.13 -13.71
C SER A 751 0.57 -37.03 -12.69
N THR A 752 1.26 -38.08 -12.20
CA THR A 752 0.69 -39.00 -11.20
C THR A 752 1.20 -38.74 -9.78
N THR A 753 2.15 -37.83 -9.62
CA THR A 753 2.68 -37.41 -8.32
C THR A 753 2.54 -35.89 -8.17
N PRO A 754 2.28 -35.40 -6.95
CA PRO A 754 2.14 -33.96 -6.70
C PRO A 754 3.45 -33.21 -6.95
N LEU A 755 4.61 -33.86 -6.72
CA LEU A 755 5.91 -33.28 -7.01
C LEU A 755 6.12 -33.04 -8.52
N ALA A 756 5.73 -33.99 -9.37
CA ALA A 756 5.78 -33.80 -10.82
C ALA A 756 4.84 -32.68 -11.30
N ALA A 757 3.69 -32.50 -10.63
CA ALA A 757 2.81 -31.37 -10.91
C ALA A 757 3.42 -30.03 -10.47
N LEU A 758 4.11 -29.99 -9.32
CA LEU A 758 4.81 -28.80 -8.83
C LEU A 758 5.97 -28.39 -9.74
N GLN A 759 6.78 -29.35 -10.21
CA GLN A 759 8.00 -29.08 -10.98
C GLN A 759 7.75 -28.86 -12.48
N GLY A 760 6.72 -29.51 -13.06
CA GLY A 760 6.59 -29.66 -14.51
C GLY A 760 6.53 -28.34 -15.30
N ALA A 761 5.91 -27.29 -14.75
CA ALA A 761 5.87 -25.97 -15.40
C ALA A 761 7.26 -25.30 -15.43
N ALA A 762 8.02 -25.38 -14.34
CA ALA A 762 9.37 -24.83 -14.26
C ALA A 762 10.38 -25.63 -15.12
N GLU A 763 10.24 -26.96 -15.19
CA GLU A 763 11.07 -27.80 -16.07
C GLU A 763 10.87 -27.44 -17.55
N LYS A 764 9.60 -27.23 -17.96
CA LYS A 764 9.24 -26.75 -19.29
C LYS A 764 9.91 -25.41 -19.58
N GLU A 765 9.82 -24.47 -18.64
CA GLU A 765 10.37 -23.13 -18.84
C GLU A 765 11.91 -23.15 -18.90
N ALA A 766 12.56 -23.91 -18.02
CA ALA A 766 14.02 -24.11 -18.06
C ALA A 766 14.47 -24.76 -19.39
N MET A 767 13.74 -25.74 -19.90
CA MET A 767 14.01 -26.34 -21.22
C MET A 767 13.85 -25.31 -22.35
N TRP A 768 12.81 -24.48 -22.28
CA TRP A 768 12.58 -23.41 -23.25
C TRP A 768 13.74 -22.41 -23.25
N LEU A 769 14.14 -21.90 -22.08
CA LEU A 769 15.25 -20.96 -21.94
C LEU A 769 16.57 -21.50 -22.47
N ARG A 770 16.87 -22.78 -22.24
CA ARG A 770 18.10 -23.42 -22.75
C ARG A 770 18.14 -23.52 -24.28
N THR A 771 16.99 -23.57 -24.93
CA THR A 771 16.88 -23.80 -26.39
C THR A 771 16.57 -22.53 -27.17
N HIS A 772 15.81 -21.60 -26.59
CA HIS A 772 15.27 -20.40 -27.25
C HIS A 772 15.51 -19.11 -26.45
N GLY A 773 16.00 -19.20 -25.21
CA GLY A 773 16.22 -18.04 -24.34
C GLY A 773 17.21 -17.06 -24.96
N ARG A 774 16.80 -15.79 -25.04
CA ARG A 774 17.63 -14.68 -25.51
C ARG A 774 17.43 -13.45 -24.63
N PRO A 775 18.44 -12.58 -24.49
CA PRO A 775 18.26 -11.30 -23.84
C PRO A 775 17.18 -10.47 -24.55
N ARG A 776 16.25 -9.93 -23.77
CA ARG A 776 15.13 -9.11 -24.24
C ARG A 776 14.80 -8.02 -23.22
N LEU A 777 14.13 -6.97 -23.65
CA LEU A 777 13.53 -6.03 -22.70
C LEU A 777 12.35 -6.71 -21.99
N PRO A 778 12.01 -6.28 -20.76
CA PRO A 778 10.70 -6.56 -20.18
C PRO A 778 9.59 -6.28 -21.21
N PHE A 779 8.69 -7.25 -21.37
CA PHE A 779 7.56 -7.20 -22.29
C PHE A 779 6.64 -6.04 -21.89
N ASP A 780 6.18 -6.05 -20.65
CA ASP A 780 5.49 -4.93 -20.01
C ASP A 780 6.48 -3.76 -19.88
N ARG A 781 6.19 -2.68 -20.60
CA ARG A 781 7.17 -1.60 -20.82
C ARG A 781 7.35 -0.74 -19.59
N GLU A 782 6.34 -0.70 -18.72
CA GLU A 782 6.38 -0.07 -17.41
C GLU A 782 7.55 -0.59 -16.56
N PHE A 783 7.92 -1.87 -16.71
CA PHE A 783 9.04 -2.46 -15.99
C PHE A 783 10.41 -2.20 -16.65
N ARG A 784 10.51 -1.44 -17.74
CA ARG A 784 11.82 -1.26 -18.40
C ARG A 784 12.75 -0.35 -17.61
N GLU A 785 12.20 0.63 -16.89
CA GLU A 785 12.97 1.57 -16.08
C GLU A 785 13.73 0.88 -14.94
N MET A 786 13.09 -0.08 -14.25
CA MET A 786 13.74 -0.84 -13.17
C MET A 786 14.95 -1.68 -13.64
N PHE A 787 15.13 -1.87 -14.96
CA PHE A 787 16.31 -2.50 -15.57
C PHE A 787 17.15 -1.50 -16.37
N ASP A 788 17.06 -0.21 -16.08
CA ASP A 788 17.77 0.86 -16.77
C ASP A 788 17.57 0.84 -18.30
N TYR A 789 16.38 0.39 -18.74
CA TYR A 789 16.04 0.19 -20.14
C TYR A 789 16.98 -0.77 -20.89
N GLN A 790 17.62 -1.69 -20.16
CA GLN A 790 18.52 -2.70 -20.71
C GLN A 790 17.83 -4.06 -20.87
N LYS A 791 18.34 -4.83 -21.83
CA LYS A 791 17.92 -6.22 -22.01
C LYS A 791 18.35 -7.05 -20.80
N THR A 792 17.44 -7.85 -20.28
CA THR A 792 17.71 -8.76 -19.17
C THR A 792 18.25 -10.08 -19.69
N ASP A 793 19.25 -10.66 -19.01
CA ASP A 793 19.82 -11.95 -19.41
C ASP A 793 18.89 -13.10 -18.94
N PRO A 794 18.39 -13.97 -19.84
CA PRO A 794 17.60 -15.15 -19.46
C PRO A 794 18.31 -16.09 -18.50
N LYS A 795 19.65 -16.05 -18.40
CA LYS A 795 20.41 -16.90 -17.46
C LYS A 795 20.04 -16.66 -16.01
N GLU A 796 19.70 -15.42 -15.63
CA GLU A 796 19.28 -15.10 -14.26
C GLU A 796 17.96 -15.79 -13.92
N HIS A 797 17.01 -15.78 -14.86
CA HIS A 797 15.75 -16.49 -14.69
C HIS A 797 15.95 -18.01 -14.73
N LEU A 798 16.84 -18.51 -15.58
CA LEU A 798 17.19 -19.94 -15.61
C LEU A 798 17.82 -20.40 -14.28
N ARG A 799 18.73 -19.61 -13.68
CA ARG A 799 19.32 -19.89 -12.36
C ARG A 799 18.23 -19.93 -11.28
N ALA A 800 17.27 -19.00 -11.33
CA ALA A 800 16.13 -18.99 -10.41
C ALA A 800 15.25 -20.25 -10.57
N LEU A 801 14.94 -20.65 -11.81
CA LEU A 801 14.18 -21.88 -12.09
C LEU A 801 14.94 -23.14 -11.61
N GLU A 802 16.24 -23.21 -11.82
CA GLU A 802 17.08 -24.32 -11.36
C GLU A 802 17.12 -24.39 -9.82
N ALA A 803 17.22 -23.24 -9.14
CA ALA A 803 17.13 -23.15 -7.69
C ALA A 803 15.76 -23.62 -7.18
N TYR A 804 14.66 -23.15 -7.81
CA TYR A 804 13.30 -23.60 -7.53
C TYR A 804 13.15 -25.12 -7.70
N LEU A 805 13.63 -25.68 -8.81
CA LEU A 805 13.54 -27.12 -9.09
C LEU A 805 14.32 -27.95 -8.06
N HIS A 806 15.45 -27.43 -7.57
CA HIS A 806 16.25 -28.08 -6.54
C HIS A 806 15.54 -28.13 -5.19
N VAL A 807 14.86 -27.04 -4.80
CA VAL A 807 14.16 -26.93 -3.51
C VAL A 807 12.73 -27.46 -3.52
N ALA A 808 12.10 -27.60 -4.70
CA ALA A 808 10.73 -28.08 -4.88
C ALA A 808 10.39 -29.38 -4.09
N PRO A 809 11.26 -30.41 -4.03
CA PRO A 809 10.98 -31.61 -3.24
C PRO A 809 10.85 -31.37 -1.74
N TYR A 810 11.49 -30.32 -1.23
CA TYR A 810 11.59 -30.02 0.21
C TYR A 810 10.54 -29.02 0.69
N ILE A 811 9.89 -28.28 -0.22
CA ILE A 811 8.77 -27.38 0.10
C ILE A 811 7.40 -28.04 -0.08
N MET A 812 7.38 -29.31 -0.49
CA MET A 812 6.16 -30.12 -0.56
C MET A 812 5.54 -30.28 0.83
N PRO A 813 4.24 -29.99 1.02
CA PRO A 813 3.59 -30.19 2.33
C PRO A 813 3.70 -31.64 2.79
N SER A 814 3.97 -31.87 4.07
CA SER A 814 4.09 -33.22 4.62
C SER A 814 2.74 -33.97 4.64
N GLU A 815 1.65 -33.20 4.73
CA GLU A 815 0.31 -33.69 4.88
C GLU A 815 -0.30 -34.14 3.56
N LYS A 816 -0.46 -35.45 3.40
CA LYS A 816 -0.98 -36.08 2.17
C LYS A 816 -2.37 -35.60 1.74
N TRP A 817 -3.19 -35.07 2.65
CA TRP A 817 -4.52 -34.56 2.28
C TRP A 817 -4.44 -33.29 1.41
N LEU A 818 -3.34 -32.53 1.51
CA LEU A 818 -3.04 -31.38 0.64
C LEU A 818 -2.60 -31.77 -0.76
N HIS A 819 -2.18 -33.03 -0.96
CA HIS A 819 -1.77 -33.53 -2.27
C HIS A 819 -2.96 -33.91 -3.13
N ARG A 820 -4.18 -33.94 -2.58
CA ARG A 820 -5.36 -34.39 -3.31
C ARG A 820 -5.54 -33.60 -4.61
N PRO A 821 -5.77 -34.27 -5.76
CA PRO A 821 -6.08 -33.59 -7.02
C PRO A 821 -7.44 -32.90 -6.93
N ILE A 822 -7.48 -31.60 -7.25
CA ILE A 822 -8.69 -30.76 -7.21
C ILE A 822 -8.85 -30.05 -8.54
N LEU A 823 -10.09 -29.90 -8.99
CA LEU A 823 -10.46 -29.07 -10.13
C LEU A 823 -11.10 -27.77 -9.61
N ARG A 824 -10.68 -26.63 -10.16
CA ARG A 824 -11.36 -25.34 -9.99
C ARG A 824 -11.60 -24.69 -11.34
N HIS A 825 -12.52 -23.74 -11.38
CA HIS A 825 -12.72 -22.90 -12.56
C HIS A 825 -11.47 -22.01 -12.77
N PRO A 826 -10.92 -21.92 -13.98
CA PRO A 826 -9.67 -21.21 -14.24
C PRO A 826 -9.82 -19.68 -14.17
N ASP A 827 -11.00 -19.15 -14.54
CA ASP A 827 -11.30 -17.72 -14.52
C ASP A 827 -12.67 -17.43 -13.92
N LEU A 828 -12.80 -17.59 -12.60
CA LEU A 828 -14.09 -17.43 -11.91
C LEU A 828 -14.38 -15.95 -11.62
N THR A 829 -15.00 -15.28 -12.59
CA THR A 829 -15.40 -13.87 -12.52
C THR A 829 -16.91 -13.73 -12.82
N PRO A 830 -17.55 -12.60 -12.44
CA PRO A 830 -18.96 -12.37 -12.77
C PRO A 830 -19.28 -12.41 -14.27
N ASN A 831 -18.31 -12.17 -15.15
CA ASN A 831 -18.50 -12.27 -16.60
C ASN A 831 -18.80 -13.71 -17.07
N ASN A 832 -18.38 -14.71 -16.29
CA ASN A 832 -18.50 -16.12 -16.62
C ASN A 832 -19.66 -16.82 -15.90
N ILE A 833 -20.48 -16.08 -15.15
CA ILE A 833 -21.59 -16.61 -14.34
C ILE A 833 -22.92 -16.02 -14.83
N PHE A 834 -23.92 -16.87 -15.02
CA PHE A 834 -25.27 -16.48 -15.41
C PHE A 834 -26.26 -16.75 -14.28
N VAL A 835 -27.23 -15.85 -14.11
CA VAL A 835 -28.26 -15.93 -13.08
C VAL A 835 -29.67 -15.73 -13.64
N ASP A 836 -30.67 -16.37 -13.02
CA ASP A 836 -32.10 -16.14 -13.31
C ASP A 836 -32.65 -14.89 -12.61
N GLU A 837 -33.96 -14.64 -12.75
CA GLU A 837 -34.66 -13.50 -12.11
C GLU A 837 -34.64 -13.56 -10.57
N ASP A 838 -34.43 -14.76 -10.00
CA ASP A 838 -34.28 -14.97 -8.56
C ASP A 838 -32.82 -14.86 -8.10
N TYR A 839 -31.87 -14.55 -8.99
CA TYR A 839 -30.43 -14.58 -8.75
C TYR A 839 -29.88 -15.96 -8.38
N ARG A 840 -30.47 -17.04 -8.90
CA ARG A 840 -29.88 -18.39 -8.83
C ARG A 840 -28.96 -18.62 -10.00
N ILE A 841 -27.84 -19.31 -9.78
CA ILE A 841 -26.86 -19.61 -10.84
C ILE A 841 -27.47 -20.62 -11.82
N THR A 842 -27.63 -20.20 -13.07
CA THR A 842 -28.18 -21.01 -14.17
C THR A 842 -27.09 -21.61 -15.07
N GLY A 843 -25.89 -21.04 -15.05
CA GLY A 843 -24.76 -21.55 -15.84
C GLY A 843 -23.43 -20.87 -15.53
N ILE A 844 -22.36 -21.65 -15.63
CA ILE A 844 -20.97 -21.18 -15.63
C ILE A 844 -20.36 -21.54 -16.98
N ILE A 845 -19.79 -20.53 -17.63
CA ILE A 845 -19.12 -20.66 -18.94
C ILE A 845 -17.61 -20.47 -18.80
N ASP A 846 -16.91 -20.68 -19.91
CA ASP A 846 -15.46 -20.44 -20.04
C ASP A 846 -14.55 -21.37 -19.22
N TRP A 847 -14.84 -22.66 -19.29
CA TRP A 847 -14.01 -23.74 -18.76
C TRP A 847 -12.73 -24.02 -19.57
N GLN A 848 -12.37 -23.13 -20.50
CA GLN A 848 -11.19 -23.26 -21.33
C GLN A 848 -9.93 -23.20 -20.44
N HIS A 849 -8.91 -24.00 -20.78
CA HIS A 849 -7.65 -24.10 -20.01
C HIS A 849 -7.75 -24.60 -18.56
N ALA A 850 -8.90 -25.13 -18.14
CA ALA A 850 -9.05 -25.72 -16.82
C ALA A 850 -8.15 -26.96 -16.62
N SER A 851 -7.50 -27.03 -15.45
CA SER A 851 -6.55 -28.08 -15.06
C SER A 851 -6.85 -28.59 -13.66
N VAL A 852 -6.51 -29.85 -13.41
CA VAL A 852 -6.50 -30.47 -12.08
C VAL A 852 -5.09 -30.33 -11.48
N LEU A 853 -4.98 -29.67 -10.32
CA LEU A 853 -3.71 -29.52 -9.57
C LEU A 853 -3.85 -30.04 -8.13
N PRO A 854 -2.74 -30.25 -7.40
CA PRO A 854 -2.78 -30.50 -5.96
C PRO A 854 -3.54 -29.41 -5.20
N LEU A 855 -4.29 -29.80 -4.16
CA LEU A 855 -5.07 -28.87 -3.31
C LEU A 855 -4.24 -27.69 -2.80
N PHE A 856 -2.99 -27.90 -2.38
CA PHE A 856 -2.13 -26.79 -1.90
C PHE A 856 -1.76 -25.76 -2.97
N LEU A 857 -1.85 -26.11 -4.27
CA LEU A 857 -1.64 -25.17 -5.38
C LEU A 857 -2.94 -24.53 -5.87
N HIS A 858 -4.09 -25.17 -5.63
CA HIS A 858 -5.41 -24.62 -5.99
C HIS A 858 -6.11 -23.85 -4.86
N ALA A 859 -5.66 -23.99 -3.62
CA ALA A 859 -6.21 -23.25 -2.48
C ALA A 859 -5.99 -21.74 -2.66
N GLY A 860 -6.96 -20.93 -2.22
CA GLY A 860 -6.97 -19.47 -2.35
C GLY A 860 -8.31 -18.93 -2.82
N ILE A 861 -8.44 -17.61 -2.82
CA ILE A 861 -9.65 -16.88 -3.19
C ILE A 861 -9.57 -16.49 -4.69
N PRO A 862 -10.65 -16.62 -5.48
CA PRO A 862 -10.68 -16.13 -6.86
C PRO A 862 -10.36 -14.62 -6.93
N LYS A 863 -9.62 -14.19 -7.95
CA LYS A 863 -9.07 -12.81 -8.05
C LYS A 863 -10.13 -11.70 -7.91
N PHE A 864 -11.34 -11.90 -8.43
CA PHE A 864 -12.43 -10.93 -8.31
C PHE A 864 -13.09 -10.91 -6.93
N PHE A 865 -13.01 -12.00 -6.17
CA PHE A 865 -13.63 -12.11 -4.84
C PHE A 865 -12.64 -11.85 -3.69
N GLN A 866 -11.37 -11.59 -3.99
CA GLN A 866 -10.37 -11.20 -3.00
C GLN A 866 -10.20 -9.69 -2.95
N ASN A 867 -9.63 -9.22 -1.84
CA ASN A 867 -9.32 -7.82 -1.58
C ASN A 867 -8.04 -7.76 -0.71
N TYR A 868 -7.00 -8.47 -1.13
CA TYR A 868 -5.70 -8.48 -0.45
C TYR A 868 -5.06 -7.09 -0.52
N GLY A 869 -4.34 -6.71 0.53
CA GLY A 869 -3.82 -5.36 0.74
C GLY A 869 -4.80 -4.41 1.45
N ASP A 870 -6.01 -4.85 1.78
CA ASP A 870 -6.96 -4.15 2.65
C ASP A 870 -7.03 -4.87 4.01
N LEU A 871 -6.50 -4.23 5.06
CA LEU A 871 -6.38 -4.81 6.41
C LEU A 871 -7.71 -5.35 6.93
N GLN A 872 -8.81 -4.62 6.75
CA GLN A 872 -10.15 -5.09 7.18
C GLN A 872 -10.58 -6.39 6.50
N SER A 873 -10.25 -6.56 5.22
CA SER A 873 -10.55 -7.78 4.48
C SER A 873 -9.69 -8.95 4.95
N GLU A 874 -8.41 -8.71 5.25
CA GLU A 874 -7.46 -9.74 5.69
C GLU A 874 -7.73 -10.21 7.12
N ASP A 875 -8.11 -9.28 8.01
CA ASP A 875 -8.58 -9.57 9.37
C ASP A 875 -9.95 -10.27 9.40
N LEU A 876 -10.60 -10.39 8.24
CA LEU A 876 -11.98 -10.82 8.12
C LEU A 876 -12.88 -10.00 9.05
N ALA A 877 -12.67 -8.68 9.12
CA ALA A 877 -13.57 -7.77 9.78
C ALA A 877 -14.90 -7.74 9.02
N LYS A 878 -16.01 -7.72 9.74
CA LYS A 878 -17.32 -7.67 9.09
C LYS A 878 -17.54 -6.26 8.53
N PRO A 879 -17.77 -6.11 7.21
CA PRO A 879 -17.90 -4.79 6.60
C PRO A 879 -19.24 -4.14 6.92
N GLU A 880 -19.24 -2.81 7.06
CA GLU A 880 -20.41 -1.98 7.31
C GLU A 880 -20.69 -1.05 6.11
N PRO A 881 -21.97 -0.89 5.68
CA PRO A 881 -22.30 -0.06 4.52
C PRO A 881 -22.12 1.43 4.83
N PRO A 882 -21.64 2.24 3.88
CA PRO A 882 -21.53 3.68 4.07
C PRO A 882 -22.92 4.34 4.15
N SER A 883 -22.98 5.42 4.89
CA SER A 883 -24.21 6.21 5.09
C SER A 883 -24.33 7.28 3.98
N PRO A 884 -25.44 7.35 3.23
CA PRO A 884 -25.64 8.34 2.18
C PRO A 884 -25.74 9.78 2.70
N ASP A 885 -26.02 9.94 4.00
CA ASP A 885 -26.23 11.25 4.62
C ASP A 885 -24.91 11.88 5.12
N ASP A 886 -23.80 11.13 5.09
CA ASP A 886 -22.52 11.49 5.71
C ASP A 886 -21.42 11.87 4.70
N LEU A 887 -21.66 11.71 3.39
CA LEU A 887 -20.67 11.87 2.32
C LEU A 887 -21.25 12.60 1.11
N ASP A 888 -20.39 13.27 0.33
CA ASP A 888 -20.80 13.76 -0.98
C ASP A 888 -21.03 12.60 -1.99
N GLU A 889 -21.59 12.90 -3.16
CA GLU A 889 -21.99 11.86 -4.12
C GLU A 889 -20.80 11.06 -4.68
N ASP A 890 -19.62 11.66 -4.78
CA ASP A 890 -18.43 10.99 -5.32
C ASP A 890 -17.71 10.17 -4.22
N ASP A 891 -17.63 10.67 -3.00
CA ASP A 891 -17.06 9.94 -1.86
C ASP A 891 -17.97 8.81 -1.38
N TYR A 892 -19.30 9.03 -1.38
CA TYR A 892 -20.26 7.95 -1.13
C TYR A 892 -20.11 6.80 -2.14
N ARG A 893 -19.85 7.14 -3.41
CA ARG A 893 -19.62 6.12 -4.46
C ARG A 893 -18.34 5.32 -4.22
N LYS A 894 -17.23 5.97 -3.87
CA LYS A 894 -15.95 5.29 -3.58
C LYS A 894 -16.07 4.37 -2.36
N ASP A 895 -16.67 4.88 -1.28
CA ASP A 895 -16.88 4.10 -0.06
C ASP A 895 -17.84 2.93 -0.30
N LEU A 896 -18.85 3.12 -1.15
CA LEU A 896 -19.76 2.05 -1.53
C LEU A 896 -19.06 0.98 -2.36
N GLU A 897 -18.11 1.34 -3.23
CA GLU A 897 -17.29 0.39 -3.97
C GLU A 897 -16.34 -0.38 -3.06
N LEU A 898 -15.63 0.30 -2.16
CA LEU A 898 -14.76 -0.35 -1.17
C LEU A 898 -15.55 -1.29 -0.25
N TYR A 899 -16.72 -0.85 0.23
CA TYR A 899 -17.65 -1.70 0.97
C TYR A 899 -18.03 -2.95 0.18
N ARG A 900 -18.35 -2.82 -1.11
CA ARG A 900 -18.69 -3.97 -1.98
C ARG A 900 -17.54 -4.96 -2.11
N LEU A 901 -16.29 -4.48 -2.21
CA LEU A 901 -15.09 -5.32 -2.25
C LEU A 901 -14.91 -6.08 -0.93
N ARG A 902 -14.91 -5.37 0.21
CA ARG A 902 -14.82 -5.96 1.56
C ARG A 902 -15.94 -6.97 1.82
N HIS A 903 -17.18 -6.61 1.48
CA HIS A 903 -18.35 -7.48 1.58
C HIS A 903 -18.18 -8.75 0.76
N THR A 904 -17.69 -8.63 -0.47
CA THR A 904 -17.48 -9.78 -1.35
C THR A 904 -16.41 -10.72 -0.80
N HIS A 905 -15.29 -10.18 -0.35
CA HIS A 905 -14.22 -10.94 0.30
C HIS A 905 -14.72 -11.67 1.53
N TYR A 906 -15.25 -10.92 2.51
CA TYR A 906 -15.69 -11.45 3.80
C TYR A 906 -16.67 -12.62 3.63
N TYR A 907 -17.68 -12.44 2.79
CA TYR A 907 -18.73 -13.46 2.64
C TYR A 907 -18.32 -14.66 1.79
N TYR A 908 -17.42 -14.51 0.81
CA TYR A 908 -16.83 -15.66 0.13
C TYR A 908 -16.02 -16.52 1.10
N VAL A 909 -15.16 -15.87 1.92
CA VAL A 909 -14.34 -16.57 2.92
C VAL A 909 -15.22 -17.24 3.97
N ALA A 910 -16.21 -16.54 4.53
CA ALA A 910 -17.14 -17.08 5.51
C ALA A 910 -17.93 -18.28 4.98
N ALA A 911 -18.42 -18.20 3.73
CA ALA A 911 -19.10 -19.32 3.08
C ALA A 911 -18.15 -20.51 2.89
N THR A 912 -16.91 -20.27 2.47
CA THR A 912 -15.89 -21.32 2.29
C THR A 912 -15.52 -21.99 3.61
N ALA A 913 -15.29 -21.21 4.68
CA ALA A 913 -15.03 -21.72 6.02
C ALA A 913 -16.18 -22.58 6.56
N THR A 914 -17.41 -22.21 6.25
CA THR A 914 -18.61 -22.92 6.71
C THR A 914 -18.88 -24.20 5.91
N LYS A 915 -18.86 -24.11 4.58
CA LYS A 915 -19.35 -25.13 3.66
C LYS A 915 -18.25 -26.04 3.11
N LEU A 916 -17.04 -25.52 2.94
CA LEU A 916 -15.91 -26.21 2.30
C LEU A 916 -14.66 -26.21 3.19
N LYS A 917 -14.80 -26.81 4.38
CA LYS A 917 -13.78 -26.82 5.45
C LYS A 917 -12.39 -27.29 5.00
N VAL A 918 -12.30 -28.23 4.04
CA VAL A 918 -11.02 -28.73 3.53
C VAL A 918 -10.25 -27.66 2.73
N HIS A 919 -10.96 -26.82 1.99
CA HIS A 919 -10.37 -25.71 1.24
C HIS A 919 -9.96 -24.59 2.19
N TRP A 920 -10.85 -24.22 3.13
CA TRP A 920 -10.52 -23.29 4.20
C TRP A 920 -9.25 -23.70 4.95
N LYS A 921 -9.19 -24.96 5.40
CA LYS A 921 -8.01 -25.50 6.08
C LYS A 921 -6.75 -25.46 5.22
N ALA A 922 -6.87 -25.62 3.90
CA ALA A 922 -5.74 -25.51 2.99
C ALA A 922 -5.30 -24.05 2.77
N MET A 923 -6.24 -23.11 2.74
CA MET A 923 -5.95 -21.66 2.63
C MET A 923 -5.25 -21.14 3.88
N THR A 924 -5.69 -21.58 5.06
CA THR A 924 -5.10 -21.22 6.35
C THR A 924 -3.98 -22.17 6.79
N HIS A 925 -3.59 -23.10 5.92
CA HIS A 925 -2.43 -23.94 6.20
C HIS A 925 -1.15 -23.12 6.09
N ASP A 926 -0.19 -23.44 6.95
CA ASP A 926 1.05 -22.70 7.12
C ASP A 926 1.73 -22.39 5.79
N ARG A 927 1.82 -21.08 5.46
CA ARG A 927 2.37 -20.53 4.21
C ARG A 927 1.86 -21.20 2.92
N GLY A 928 0.59 -21.64 2.90
CA GLY A 928 -0.03 -22.28 1.74
C GLY A 928 -0.12 -21.34 0.52
N LEU A 929 -0.55 -20.10 0.74
CA LEU A 929 -0.62 -19.07 -0.30
C LEU A 929 0.76 -18.74 -0.88
N PHE A 930 1.80 -18.72 -0.04
CA PHE A 930 3.16 -18.43 -0.48
C PHE A 930 3.73 -19.55 -1.37
N ARG A 931 3.51 -20.83 -1.03
CA ARG A 931 3.87 -21.96 -1.92
C ARG A 931 3.21 -21.87 -3.29
N ARG A 932 1.94 -21.47 -3.31
CA ARG A 932 1.20 -21.23 -4.55
C ARG A 932 1.81 -20.08 -5.36
N LYS A 933 2.11 -18.94 -4.72
CA LYS A 933 2.76 -17.77 -5.35
C LYS A 933 4.08 -18.15 -6.04
N ILE A 934 4.95 -18.90 -5.36
CA ILE A 934 6.23 -19.36 -5.94
C ILE A 934 5.99 -20.27 -7.16
N TYR A 935 5.05 -21.21 -7.07
CA TYR A 935 4.68 -22.08 -8.19
C TYR A 935 4.14 -21.29 -9.39
N GLU A 936 3.28 -20.29 -9.16
CA GLU A 936 2.76 -19.42 -10.20
C GLU A 936 3.90 -18.67 -10.89
N HIS A 937 4.78 -18.00 -10.15
CA HIS A 937 5.96 -17.32 -10.71
C HIS A 937 6.94 -18.24 -11.44
N ALA A 938 7.10 -19.49 -10.99
CA ALA A 938 7.95 -20.48 -11.66
C ALA A 938 7.32 -21.05 -12.95
N ALA A 939 6.00 -20.88 -13.12
CA ALA A 939 5.27 -21.34 -14.30
C ALA A 939 5.16 -20.26 -15.40
N GLU A 940 5.39 -18.99 -15.06
CA GLU A 940 5.31 -17.86 -15.99
C GLU A 940 6.34 -17.95 -17.13
N PRO A 941 5.99 -17.48 -18.34
CA PRO A 941 6.91 -17.46 -19.46
C PRO A 941 8.00 -16.39 -19.28
N TRP A 942 9.20 -16.67 -19.78
CA TRP A 942 10.25 -15.65 -19.90
C TRP A 942 9.85 -14.49 -20.81
N GLU A 943 9.57 -13.36 -20.18
CA GLU A 943 9.16 -12.11 -20.83
C GLU A 943 10.07 -10.93 -20.50
N GLY A 944 11.31 -11.21 -20.11
CA GLY A 944 12.31 -10.19 -19.82
C GLY A 944 12.25 -9.65 -18.39
N ASN A 945 11.38 -10.20 -17.54
CA ASN A 945 11.36 -9.90 -16.11
C ASN A 945 11.62 -11.18 -15.29
N SER A 946 12.72 -11.18 -14.52
CA SER A 946 13.09 -12.31 -13.64
C SER A 946 12.73 -12.09 -12.17
N ILE A 947 12.30 -10.87 -11.81
CA ILE A 947 12.21 -10.41 -10.43
C ILE A 947 11.13 -11.13 -9.63
N PRO A 948 9.91 -11.39 -10.14
CA PRO A 948 8.87 -12.06 -9.36
C PRO A 948 9.30 -13.41 -8.78
N LEU A 949 9.91 -14.28 -9.59
CA LEU A 949 10.42 -15.57 -9.12
C LEU A 949 11.61 -15.39 -8.16
N ARG A 950 12.54 -14.48 -8.49
CA ARG A 950 13.73 -14.26 -7.66
C ARG A 950 13.38 -13.71 -6.28
N ALA A 951 12.50 -12.72 -6.20
CA ALA A 951 12.01 -12.16 -4.94
C ALA A 951 11.30 -13.22 -4.10
N ALA A 952 10.45 -14.05 -4.72
CA ALA A 952 9.80 -15.16 -4.02
C ALA A 952 10.80 -16.22 -3.51
N LEU A 953 11.90 -16.46 -4.23
CA LEU A 953 12.98 -17.34 -3.76
C LEU A 953 13.80 -16.71 -2.63
N VAL A 954 14.04 -15.39 -2.66
CA VAL A 954 14.70 -14.64 -1.56
C VAL A 954 13.83 -14.69 -0.30
N GLN A 955 12.54 -14.40 -0.40
CA GLN A 955 11.61 -14.53 0.73
C GLN A 955 11.54 -15.98 1.24
N MET A 956 11.64 -16.97 0.36
CA MET A 956 11.69 -18.37 0.78
C MET A 956 12.99 -18.74 1.52
N MET A 957 14.10 -18.02 1.32
CA MET A 957 15.32 -18.24 2.10
C MET A 957 15.12 -17.87 3.56
N SER A 958 14.49 -16.73 3.86
CA SER A 958 14.20 -16.31 5.23
C SER A 958 13.12 -17.19 5.87
N GLU A 959 12.13 -17.64 5.10
CA GLU A 959 11.05 -18.52 5.58
C GLU A 959 11.40 -20.02 5.56
N TRP A 960 12.61 -20.41 5.15
CA TRP A 960 13.01 -21.82 5.03
C TRP A 960 12.81 -22.68 6.29
N PRO A 961 13.08 -22.18 7.52
CA PRO A 961 12.85 -22.98 8.74
C PRO A 961 11.41 -23.45 8.93
N VAL A 962 10.45 -22.76 8.32
CA VAL A 962 9.01 -23.04 8.41
C VAL A 962 8.52 -23.76 7.15
N LEU A 963 9.02 -23.37 5.98
CA LEU A 963 8.58 -23.89 4.68
C LEU A 963 9.22 -25.20 4.25
N GLY A 964 10.52 -25.32 4.47
CA GLY A 964 11.36 -26.39 3.97
C GLY A 964 11.39 -27.61 4.88
N ASP A 965 11.90 -28.73 4.37
CA ASP A 965 12.17 -29.91 5.19
C ASP A 965 13.18 -29.52 6.29
N PRO A 966 12.85 -29.70 7.58
CA PRO A 966 13.72 -29.28 8.68
C PRO A 966 15.07 -30.03 8.70
N ASN A 967 15.20 -31.14 7.97
CA ASN A 967 16.43 -31.91 7.88
C ASN A 967 17.34 -31.48 6.72
N VAL A 968 16.93 -30.48 5.93
CA VAL A 968 17.63 -30.04 4.73
C VAL A 968 17.88 -28.54 4.83
N ALA A 969 19.14 -28.11 4.68
CA ALA A 969 19.47 -26.70 4.63
C ALA A 969 18.99 -26.08 3.31
N CYS A 970 18.59 -24.81 3.33
CA CYS A 970 18.26 -24.08 2.12
C CYS A 970 19.48 -24.04 1.20
N SER A 971 19.31 -24.50 -0.03
CA SER A 971 20.38 -24.52 -1.04
C SER A 971 20.38 -23.29 -1.95
N ILE A 972 19.47 -22.34 -1.71
CA ILE A 972 19.40 -21.09 -2.47
C ILE A 972 20.51 -20.19 -1.97
N ASP A 973 21.33 -19.73 -2.92
CA ASP A 973 22.52 -18.94 -2.65
C ASP A 973 22.47 -17.68 -3.50
N TYR A 974 22.01 -16.59 -2.87
CA TYR A 974 22.11 -15.22 -3.36
C TYR A 974 23.02 -14.46 -2.41
N SER A 975 23.97 -13.71 -2.95
CA SER A 975 24.78 -12.77 -2.19
C SER A 975 23.92 -11.62 -1.63
N GLU A 976 24.37 -10.97 -0.55
CA GLU A 976 23.67 -9.82 0.04
C GLU A 976 23.35 -8.73 -1.00
N ALA A 977 24.31 -8.41 -1.87
CA ALA A 977 24.10 -7.45 -2.96
C ALA A 977 23.05 -7.92 -4.00
N GLU A 978 22.93 -9.23 -4.24
CA GLU A 978 21.86 -9.77 -5.09
C GLU A 978 20.50 -9.65 -4.38
N VAL A 979 20.43 -9.93 -3.08
CA VAL A 979 19.22 -9.81 -2.27
C VAL A 979 18.71 -8.36 -2.29
N ASP A 980 19.59 -7.39 -2.00
CA ASP A 980 19.24 -5.98 -1.98
C ASP A 980 18.72 -5.49 -3.35
N ASP A 981 19.39 -5.86 -4.44
CA ASP A 981 18.95 -5.50 -5.80
C ASP A 981 17.62 -6.16 -6.18
N ILE A 982 17.42 -7.44 -5.83
CA ILE A 982 16.17 -8.16 -6.09
C ILE A 982 15.01 -7.51 -5.34
N MET A 983 15.17 -7.25 -4.03
CA MET A 983 14.10 -6.70 -3.20
C MET A 983 13.77 -5.26 -3.57
N ARG A 984 14.79 -4.42 -3.82
CA ARG A 984 14.60 -3.06 -4.34
C ARG A 984 13.80 -3.04 -5.65
N LYS A 985 14.11 -3.96 -6.57
CA LYS A 985 13.38 -4.12 -7.84
C LYS A 985 11.97 -4.68 -7.64
N ALA A 986 11.77 -5.57 -6.67
CA ALA A 986 10.44 -6.09 -6.35
C ALA A 986 9.52 -4.98 -5.82
N SER A 987 10.02 -4.14 -4.90
CA SER A 987 9.28 -2.97 -4.40
C SER A 987 9.00 -1.96 -5.51
N ALA A 988 9.96 -1.70 -6.40
CA ALA A 988 9.74 -0.83 -7.56
C ALA A 988 8.68 -1.38 -8.52
N GLN A 989 8.61 -2.71 -8.69
CA GLN A 989 7.60 -3.36 -9.50
C GLN A 989 6.20 -3.22 -8.89
N GLU A 990 6.04 -3.43 -7.58
CA GLU A 990 4.75 -3.25 -6.90
C GLU A 990 4.22 -1.82 -7.00
N GLU A 991 5.11 -0.82 -6.91
CA GLU A 991 4.75 0.58 -7.11
C GLU A 991 4.30 0.86 -8.55
N MET A 992 5.06 0.35 -9.53
CA MET A 992 4.73 0.49 -10.94
C MET A 992 3.39 -0.17 -11.27
N ASP A 993 3.10 -1.33 -10.69
CA ASP A 993 1.81 -2.03 -10.86
C ASP A 993 0.63 -1.19 -10.33
N ARG A 994 0.79 -0.52 -9.19
CA ARG A 994 -0.24 0.40 -8.64
C ARG A 994 -0.47 1.60 -9.56
N GLN A 995 0.60 2.26 -10.01
CA GLN A 995 0.50 3.42 -10.91
C GLN A 995 -0.12 3.04 -12.26
N MET A 996 0.28 1.90 -12.82
CA MET A 996 -0.27 1.39 -14.06
C MET A 996 -1.73 0.99 -13.95
N ALA A 997 -2.21 0.52 -12.79
CA ALA A 997 -3.63 0.26 -12.57
C ALA A 997 -4.46 1.53 -12.68
N ILE A 998 -3.99 2.65 -12.08
CA ILE A 998 -4.65 3.96 -12.16
C ILE A 998 -4.68 4.47 -13.61
N LEU A 999 -3.54 4.38 -14.32
CA LEU A 999 -3.46 4.81 -15.72
C LEU A 999 -4.39 3.98 -16.61
N ARG A 1000 -4.42 2.66 -16.42
CA ARG A 1000 -5.30 1.74 -17.15
C ARG A 1000 -6.78 2.07 -16.93
N ASP A 1001 -7.18 2.35 -15.69
CA ASP A 1001 -8.56 2.75 -15.36
C ASP A 1001 -8.93 4.08 -16.02
N ALA A 1002 -8.05 5.08 -15.94
CA ALA A 1002 -8.27 6.38 -16.57
C ALA A 1002 -8.35 6.32 -18.10
N ILE A 1003 -7.61 5.41 -18.74
CA ILE A 1003 -7.69 5.21 -20.21
C ILE A 1003 -8.89 4.32 -20.57
N GLY A 1004 -9.37 3.45 -19.66
CA GLY A 1004 -10.42 2.47 -19.92
C GLY A 1004 -9.89 1.19 -20.57
N VAL A 1005 -8.69 0.75 -20.17
CA VAL A 1005 -8.00 -0.43 -20.74
C VAL A 1005 -7.72 -1.43 -19.63
N THR A 1006 -7.94 -2.71 -19.89
CA THR A 1006 -7.58 -3.77 -18.94
C THR A 1006 -6.08 -4.06 -18.93
N SER A 1007 -5.61 -4.89 -18.00
CA SER A 1007 -4.19 -5.25 -17.87
C SER A 1007 -3.60 -5.94 -19.11
N ASP A 1008 -4.41 -6.70 -19.86
CA ASP A 1008 -4.05 -7.35 -21.12
C ASP A 1008 -4.23 -6.43 -22.34
N GLY A 1009 -4.50 -5.14 -22.12
CA GLY A 1009 -4.65 -4.15 -23.18
C GLY A 1009 -6.04 -4.11 -23.81
N TRP A 1010 -7.01 -4.90 -23.34
CA TRP A 1010 -8.35 -5.01 -23.93
C TRP A 1010 -9.24 -3.80 -23.61
N MET A 1011 -10.08 -3.43 -24.57
CA MET A 1011 -11.17 -2.44 -24.40
C MET A 1011 -12.31 -2.66 -25.41
N PRO A 1012 -13.53 -2.15 -25.13
CA PRO A 1012 -14.60 -2.09 -26.10
C PRO A 1012 -14.20 -1.25 -27.34
N CYS A 1013 -14.62 -1.69 -28.54
CA CYS A 1013 -14.26 -0.96 -29.76
C CYS A 1013 -14.91 0.42 -29.91
N GLU A 1014 -16.05 0.66 -29.28
CA GLU A 1014 -16.63 2.01 -29.22
C GLU A 1014 -15.70 2.98 -28.49
N ASP A 1015 -15.01 2.49 -27.47
CA ASP A 1015 -14.11 3.28 -26.63
C ASP A 1015 -12.69 3.37 -27.22
N TYR A 1016 -12.37 2.61 -28.27
CA TYR A 1016 -11.01 2.54 -28.83
C TYR A 1016 -10.46 3.89 -29.26
N GLY A 1017 -11.25 4.69 -29.99
CA GLY A 1017 -10.83 6.02 -30.42
C GLY A 1017 -10.51 6.92 -29.23
N ASP A 1018 -11.44 6.97 -28.26
CA ASP A 1018 -11.31 7.79 -27.06
C ASP A 1018 -10.15 7.33 -26.17
N ALA A 1019 -9.93 6.03 -26.04
CA ALA A 1019 -8.84 5.45 -25.27
C ALA A 1019 -7.47 5.72 -25.93
N VAL A 1020 -7.36 5.62 -27.25
CA VAL A 1020 -6.14 6.00 -27.98
C VAL A 1020 -5.86 7.49 -27.80
N ASP A 1021 -6.88 8.34 -27.88
CA ASP A 1021 -6.74 9.78 -27.67
C ASP A 1021 -6.32 10.10 -26.22
N ARG A 1022 -6.92 9.46 -25.21
CA ARG A 1022 -6.52 9.58 -23.79
C ARG A 1022 -5.08 9.12 -23.56
N ALA A 1023 -4.70 7.96 -24.09
CA ALA A 1023 -3.34 7.43 -23.97
C ALA A 1023 -2.31 8.35 -24.64
N ALA A 1024 -2.66 8.94 -25.80
CA ALA A 1024 -1.83 9.92 -26.49
C ALA A 1024 -1.72 11.23 -25.72
N GLU A 1025 -2.80 11.72 -25.12
CA GLU A 1025 -2.82 12.91 -24.27
C GLU A 1025 -1.93 12.71 -23.04
N MET A 1026 -2.07 11.59 -22.33
CA MET A 1026 -1.21 11.23 -21.19
C MET A 1026 0.25 11.16 -21.59
N LYS A 1027 0.58 10.62 -22.77
CA LYS A 1027 1.94 10.64 -23.29
C LYS A 1027 2.46 12.06 -23.51
N GLN A 1028 1.63 12.97 -24.03
CA GLN A 1028 2.04 14.37 -24.22
C GLN A 1028 2.25 15.09 -22.87
N ILE A 1029 1.43 14.78 -21.87
CA ILE A 1029 1.61 15.28 -20.49
C ILE A 1029 2.96 14.78 -19.96
N ALA A 1030 3.24 13.48 -20.01
CA ALA A 1030 4.51 12.90 -19.59
C ALA A 1030 5.71 13.52 -20.33
N LEU A 1031 5.61 13.72 -21.65
CA LEU A 1031 6.69 14.34 -22.45
C LEU A 1031 6.92 15.82 -22.11
N ARG A 1032 5.87 16.55 -21.74
CA ARG A 1032 5.95 17.95 -21.32
C ARG A 1032 6.58 18.06 -19.93
N ASP A 1033 6.21 17.15 -19.05
CA ASP A 1033 6.56 17.18 -17.63
C ASP A 1033 7.90 16.47 -17.34
N ALA A 1034 8.46 15.77 -18.34
CA ALA A 1034 9.79 15.17 -18.29
C ALA A 1034 10.92 16.17 -17.93
N ASP A 1035 11.71 15.76 -16.96
CA ASP A 1035 12.75 16.50 -16.25
C ASP A 1035 13.97 16.84 -17.12
N ASP A 1036 14.28 15.99 -18.09
CA ASP A 1036 15.38 16.17 -19.02
C ASP A 1036 15.12 15.50 -20.39
N GLU A 1037 16.08 15.63 -21.32
CA GLU A 1037 15.92 15.05 -22.66
C GLU A 1037 16.11 13.52 -22.68
N VAL A 1038 16.83 12.94 -21.71
CA VAL A 1038 16.99 11.49 -21.60
C VAL A 1038 15.66 10.88 -21.20
N GLU A 1039 14.98 11.44 -20.21
CA GLU A 1039 13.64 11.00 -19.83
C GLU A 1039 12.64 11.20 -20.96
N ARG A 1040 12.66 12.34 -21.68
CA ARG A 1040 11.83 12.51 -22.89
C ARG A 1040 12.13 11.46 -23.95
N GLU A 1041 13.39 11.09 -24.14
CA GLU A 1041 13.78 10.04 -25.07
C GLU A 1041 13.25 8.67 -24.60
N MET A 1042 13.34 8.36 -23.31
CA MET A 1042 12.80 7.12 -22.74
C MET A 1042 11.28 7.06 -22.85
N ILE A 1043 10.55 8.14 -22.53
CA ILE A 1043 9.10 8.21 -22.72
C ILE A 1043 8.73 8.00 -24.20
N ARG A 1044 9.44 8.65 -25.14
CA ARG A 1044 9.19 8.43 -26.59
C ARG A 1044 9.43 7.00 -27.02
N ALA A 1045 10.44 6.34 -26.47
CA ALA A 1045 10.88 5.00 -26.88
C ALA A 1045 10.20 3.87 -26.10
N HIS A 1046 9.69 4.12 -24.90
CA HIS A 1046 9.25 3.11 -23.94
C HIS A 1046 7.83 3.33 -23.36
N TRP A 1047 7.05 4.31 -23.85
CA TRP A 1047 5.66 4.52 -23.43
C TRP A 1047 4.80 3.23 -23.44
N PRO A 1048 4.16 2.84 -22.32
CA PRO A 1048 3.48 1.55 -22.19
C PRO A 1048 2.41 1.25 -23.25
N PHE A 1049 1.76 2.29 -23.77
CA PHE A 1049 0.63 2.15 -24.70
C PHE A 1049 0.99 2.39 -26.17
N ASP A 1050 2.28 2.51 -26.54
CA ASP A 1050 2.63 2.49 -27.97
C ASP A 1050 2.81 1.06 -28.49
N ASP A 1051 2.60 0.87 -29.79
CA ASP A 1051 3.08 -0.30 -30.52
C ASP A 1051 4.59 -0.52 -30.33
N PHE A 1052 5.01 -1.77 -30.25
CA PHE A 1052 6.41 -2.16 -30.11
C PHE A 1052 6.69 -3.55 -30.68
N ASP A 1053 7.94 -3.79 -31.04
CA ASP A 1053 8.41 -5.13 -31.38
C ASP A 1053 8.47 -5.99 -30.11
N GLU A 1054 7.56 -6.95 -29.99
CA GLU A 1054 7.50 -7.85 -28.82
C GLU A 1054 8.75 -8.74 -28.68
N ASP A 1055 9.56 -8.85 -29.74
CA ASP A 1055 10.82 -9.59 -29.75
C ASP A 1055 12.05 -8.74 -29.40
N SER A 1056 11.86 -7.45 -29.08
CA SER A 1056 12.91 -6.45 -28.89
C SER A 1056 13.88 -6.71 -27.73
#